data_AF-A0A520YYM1-F1
#
_entry.id   AF-A0A520YYM1-F1
#
_cell.length_a   1.000
_cell.length_b   1.000
_cell.length_c   1.000
_cell.angle_alpha   90.00
_cell.angle_beta   90.00
_cell.angle_gamma   90.00
#
_symmetry.space_group_name_H-M   'P 1'
#
loop_
_entity.id
_entity.type
_entity.pdbx_description
1 polymer ?
#
loop_
_entity_poly.entity_id
_entity_poly.type
_entity_poly.pdbx_seq_one_letter_code
_entity_poly.pdbx_strand_id
1 'polypeptide(L)'
;MAYEKHLAAHREMVKKNLVLDLLKENSAGFTSAELRTRLHARSLRLAEYEVLKELRTLQSEGMVRLERGRWITTALKITISSPSIKIQSSPSNTTTSSIQLPFPEIIPAWSPSKSRILNDIAISAENKTVTPKPTEFPGPWGTFRKLLGYYADCVKNDEGCEASCYLDDCGKRFIFLDKVGYWYPKVGQMWRMHIPLGQNLQGFARNLSLLEESGVLLLGYPLQIWTKSDADGIDSVFMKPIFTYQLNVTHDTNGFQITCDDPCPEVNLDWLSYAIKQSEHQRAFLAACGLMDRGQIDESFGDGSRLADSPDLKTLASGVTKFFSEKLREPLLPEGVSSCFPRKPPSGIYNKAVLMIGSRTRYTKTLLKELAQIASCSDEQLDQTALRFIFKNRNQSPDSFQEPGISQESIHECAVLETDQLNGEQRQCIASLLFENLTVVTGPPGTGKSQVVAVSMANARLRNQNIIFSSRNHKAIDAVVDRLVLDNGQPLVSRANSKKDPSLNFGFEEAIKQLLIMEYDETAKERWQKVQSRVMHLLQKRGEYGMQADKIQQLGDRLGSIGQYMENISEGWSLSMIEELNNSSDTFPAKIIERLERSIGYLRVKKKVSMLDRFWGNFKNIFLHRMTNRLRNFMQNSCPGWSEIPQHKDYDGLFRLSEILPQFIAAARYCALRKEAKPIEEELKNMPALSELTENIKSISEELQKIVQDIFRLDVSRRSGLPEDADRESLASLKSALRGLGQPVSDEQDRNAVQMALANYTPFILKHFPIWAVTNLSVGSKFPLISGLFDLAIIDEASQCDIPSAIPILFRARRVGVVGDPQQLSHVTKIKGSRDALLRKRHGLTQVNNEQRFSYPDTSLYDLFAQTNGVNPVMLKETYRSTSEIAEYSNQNFYGGQLRVLTATERLNIPRNIKPGIHWTEVVSEIKSAGPHGCIAPEEIACVVNIVKILLLENQFEGTVGVVTPFVQQKIRLYDALCQEIPLDHRMCTHLLVDTAHGFQGDERDVMVMSLCVGPDMPLGSRGFIRNTANLMNVAVSRARAVLHVVGNKSWVSQSGIPHLEKLALPRRDNIQKGSGIQSRWHPHESPWEKVLYNALKDKGLEPEPQYQIMGRRLDMALIRDGKKKIDIEVDGEGPHRNPDGTKKRDDVWRDIQLQSAGWLVMRFWVYQIRENLDDCIRKILKVWSE
;
A
#
# COMPACT_ATOMS: atom_id res chain seq x y z
N MET A 1 53.67 -3.17 13.47
CA MET A 1 53.66 -4.60 13.86
C MET A 1 53.82 -4.88 15.36
N ALA A 2 54.98 -4.69 16.01
CA ALA A 2 55.11 -5.00 17.46
C ALA A 2 54.24 -4.10 18.36
N TYR A 3 54.17 -2.81 18.04
CA TYR A 3 53.31 -1.83 18.72
C TYR A 3 51.81 -2.08 18.50
N GLU A 4 51.41 -2.48 17.29
CA GLU A 4 50.00 -2.83 16.98
C GLU A 4 49.57 -4.15 17.62
N LYS A 5 50.46 -5.15 17.72
CA LYS A 5 50.19 -6.36 18.50
C LYS A 5 50.03 -6.06 19.99
N HIS A 6 50.82 -5.11 20.52
CA HIS A 6 50.71 -4.68 21.91
C HIS A 6 49.42 -3.89 22.19
N LEU A 7 48.99 -3.03 21.25
CA LEU A 7 47.72 -2.30 21.31
C LEU A 7 46.50 -3.21 21.15
N ALA A 8 46.57 -4.23 20.27
CA ALA A 8 45.51 -5.22 20.12
C ALA A 8 45.37 -6.09 21.38
N ALA A 9 46.49 -6.56 21.94
CA ALA A 9 46.50 -7.33 23.20
C ALA A 9 45.97 -6.49 24.39
N HIS A 10 46.34 -5.20 24.45
CA HIS A 10 45.85 -4.30 25.49
C HIS A 10 44.33 -4.04 25.35
N ARG A 11 43.82 -3.87 24.13
CA ARG A 11 42.37 -3.72 23.88
C ARG A 11 41.58 -4.97 24.24
N GLU A 12 42.07 -6.16 23.91
CA GLU A 12 41.42 -7.43 24.29
C GLU A 12 41.42 -7.62 25.83
N MET A 13 42.51 -7.29 26.51
CA MET A 13 42.58 -7.36 27.98
C MET A 13 41.60 -6.39 28.67
N VAL A 14 41.44 -5.18 28.13
CA VAL A 14 40.47 -4.18 28.65
C VAL A 14 39.02 -4.65 28.43
N LYS A 15 38.71 -5.22 27.26
CA LYS A 15 37.37 -5.78 26.96
C LYS A 15 37.01 -6.90 27.94
N LYS A 16 37.93 -7.85 28.14
CA LYS A 16 37.77 -9.00 29.03
C LYS A 16 37.49 -8.59 30.48
N ASN A 17 38.27 -7.64 31.01
CA ASN A 17 38.11 -7.15 32.38
C ASN A 17 36.77 -6.42 32.59
N LEU A 18 36.34 -5.60 31.63
CA LEU A 18 35.05 -4.90 31.71
C LEU A 18 33.86 -5.86 31.77
N VAL A 19 33.90 -6.95 30.98
CA VAL A 19 32.85 -7.98 30.97
C VAL A 19 32.79 -8.70 32.33
N LEU A 20 33.95 -9.08 32.88
CA LEU A 20 34.02 -9.72 34.19
C LEU A 20 33.59 -8.81 35.33
N ASP A 21 33.94 -7.52 35.29
CA ASP A 21 33.55 -6.57 36.34
C ASP A 21 32.04 -6.33 36.34
N LEU A 22 31.43 -6.17 35.16
CA LEU A 22 29.96 -6.10 35.06
C LEU A 22 29.32 -7.37 35.64
N LEU A 23 29.83 -8.55 35.29
CA LEU A 23 29.30 -9.82 35.80
C LEU A 23 29.49 -10.01 37.32
N LYS A 24 30.44 -9.31 37.95
CA LYS A 24 30.62 -9.30 39.42
C LYS A 24 29.66 -8.34 40.13
N GLU A 25 29.18 -7.31 39.45
CA GLU A 25 28.23 -6.33 40.01
C GLU A 25 26.85 -6.94 40.28
N ASN A 26 26.53 -8.11 39.71
CA ASN A 26 25.25 -8.79 39.93
C ASN A 26 25.39 -10.31 40.03
N SER A 27 25.11 -10.86 41.21
CA SER A 27 25.19 -12.29 41.51
C SER A 27 24.18 -13.16 40.74
N ALA A 28 23.08 -12.58 40.23
CA ALA A 28 22.10 -13.27 39.40
C ALA A 28 22.51 -13.34 37.91
N GLY A 29 23.59 -12.65 37.53
CA GLY A 29 24.13 -12.64 36.18
C GLY A 29 23.32 -11.83 35.17
N PHE A 30 23.83 -11.78 33.95
CA PHE A 30 23.23 -11.03 32.85
C PHE A 30 23.05 -11.87 31.60
N THR A 31 22.01 -11.58 30.81
CA THR A 31 21.92 -12.12 29.44
C THR A 31 22.96 -11.46 28.52
N SER A 32 23.25 -12.05 27.35
CA SER A 32 24.18 -11.45 26.37
C SER A 32 23.73 -10.06 25.93
N ALA A 33 22.42 -9.87 25.73
CA ALA A 33 21.82 -8.58 25.36
C ALA A 33 21.93 -7.54 26.48
N GLU A 34 21.70 -7.93 27.74
CA GLU A 34 21.85 -7.05 28.90
C GLU A 34 23.31 -6.61 29.12
N LEU A 35 24.28 -7.52 28.92
CA LEU A 35 25.71 -7.20 28.97
C LEU A 35 26.10 -6.24 27.86
N ARG A 36 25.60 -6.45 26.64
CA ARG A 36 25.84 -5.55 25.51
C ARG A 36 25.35 -4.14 25.82
N THR A 37 24.12 -3.97 26.30
CA THR A 37 23.58 -2.65 26.64
C THR A 37 24.41 -1.94 27.70
N ARG A 38 24.90 -2.67 28.72
CA ARG A 38 25.75 -2.09 29.78
C ARG A 38 27.18 -1.77 29.32
N LEU A 39 27.76 -2.58 28.44
CA LEU A 39 29.06 -2.29 27.82
C LEU A 39 28.98 -1.05 26.91
N HIS A 40 27.88 -0.89 26.16
CA HIS A 40 27.61 0.32 25.37
C HIS A 40 27.50 1.56 26.26
N ALA A 41 26.85 1.46 27.42
CA ALA A 41 26.79 2.55 28.40
C ALA A 41 28.16 2.93 29.00
N ARG A 42 29.15 2.02 28.98
CA ARG A 42 30.55 2.27 29.35
C ARG A 42 31.45 2.58 28.13
N SER A 43 30.86 3.07 27.04
CA SER A 43 31.55 3.48 25.80
C SER A 43 32.25 2.35 25.03
N LEU A 44 31.93 1.09 25.32
CA LEU A 44 32.44 -0.08 24.60
C LEU A 44 31.36 -0.64 23.66
N ARG A 45 31.33 -0.14 22.43
CA ARG A 45 30.33 -0.54 21.42
C ARG A 45 30.72 -1.87 20.77
N LEU A 46 30.21 -2.97 21.31
CA LEU A 46 30.37 -4.31 20.73
C LEU A 46 29.06 -4.80 20.10
N ALA A 47 29.19 -5.58 19.03
CA ALA A 47 28.07 -6.35 18.49
C ALA A 47 27.78 -7.56 19.40
N GLU A 48 26.54 -8.06 19.40
CA GLU A 48 26.15 -9.14 20.34
C GLU A 48 26.96 -10.43 20.12
N TYR A 49 27.32 -10.74 18.88
CA TYR A 49 28.16 -11.89 18.57
C TYR A 49 29.59 -11.75 19.13
N GLU A 50 30.12 -10.53 19.26
CA GLU A 50 31.44 -10.28 19.86
C GLU A 50 31.39 -10.43 21.38
N VAL A 51 30.31 -9.94 22.02
CA VAL A 51 30.05 -10.16 23.45
C VAL A 51 29.90 -11.66 23.74
N LEU A 52 29.16 -12.39 22.91
CA LEU A 52 29.03 -13.84 23.01
C LEU A 52 30.35 -14.58 22.77
N LYS A 53 31.15 -14.13 21.82
CA LYS A 53 32.48 -14.68 21.56
C LYS A 53 33.37 -14.51 22.79
N GLU A 54 33.39 -13.33 23.39
CA GLU A 54 34.17 -13.05 24.61
C GLU A 54 33.69 -13.87 25.81
N LEU A 55 32.37 -13.98 26.01
CA LEU A 55 31.78 -14.79 27.07
C LEU A 55 32.08 -16.28 26.89
N ARG A 56 32.12 -16.78 25.66
CA ARG A 56 32.53 -18.15 25.36
C ARG A 56 34.03 -18.37 25.59
N THR A 57 34.87 -17.38 25.28
CA THR A 57 36.30 -17.40 25.64
C THR A 57 36.46 -17.48 27.16
N LEU A 58 35.81 -16.57 27.90
CA LEU A 58 35.81 -16.56 29.37
C LEU A 58 35.23 -17.84 29.98
N GLN A 59 34.26 -18.46 29.32
CA GLN A 59 33.69 -19.74 29.74
C GLN A 59 34.68 -20.89 29.53
N SER A 60 35.39 -20.90 28.40
CA SER A 60 36.44 -21.90 28.13
C SER A 60 37.62 -21.76 29.10
N GLU A 61 37.86 -20.56 29.61
CA GLU A 61 38.83 -20.28 30.67
C GLU A 61 38.28 -20.50 32.10
N GLY A 62 37.02 -20.95 32.22
CA GLY A 62 36.38 -21.28 33.50
C GLY A 62 35.95 -20.07 34.36
N MET A 63 36.12 -18.84 33.87
CA MET A 63 35.84 -17.62 34.65
C MET A 63 34.35 -17.26 34.72
N VAL A 64 33.56 -17.72 33.75
CA VAL A 64 32.10 -17.51 33.72
C VAL A 64 31.38 -18.79 33.35
N ARG A 65 30.12 -18.92 33.75
CA ARG A 65 29.24 -20.00 33.32
C ARG A 65 27.85 -19.48 32.96
N LEU A 66 27.19 -20.18 32.04
CA LEU A 66 25.82 -19.87 31.64
C LEU A 66 24.84 -20.69 32.49
N GLU A 67 24.00 -20.02 33.27
CA GLU A 67 23.00 -20.65 34.15
C GLU A 67 21.63 -20.02 33.88
N ARG A 68 20.64 -20.84 33.48
CA ARG A 68 19.26 -20.41 33.15
C ARG A 68 19.19 -19.21 32.18
N GLY A 69 20.07 -19.19 31.17
CA GLY A 69 20.13 -18.14 30.15
C GLY A 69 20.88 -16.86 30.55
N ARG A 70 21.52 -16.84 31.73
CA ARG A 70 22.33 -15.72 32.22
C ARG A 70 23.76 -16.13 32.52
N TRP A 71 24.70 -15.26 32.17
CA TRP A 71 26.11 -15.42 32.43
C TRP A 71 26.42 -14.92 33.85
N ILE A 72 27.13 -15.74 34.63
CA ILE A 72 27.59 -15.41 35.98
C ILE A 72 29.08 -15.73 36.11
N THR A 73 29.77 -15.05 37.05
CA THR A 73 31.17 -15.36 37.35
C THR A 73 31.31 -16.63 38.17
N THR A 74 32.33 -17.44 37.86
CA THR A 74 32.68 -18.63 38.64
C THR A 74 33.66 -18.19 39.74
N ALA A 75 33.20 -18.04 40.99
CA ALA A 75 34.06 -17.59 42.08
C ALA A 75 35.20 -18.60 42.36
N LEU A 76 36.46 -18.12 42.38
CA LEU A 76 37.62 -18.86 42.87
C LEU A 76 37.47 -19.12 44.38
N LYS A 77 37.42 -20.40 44.78
CA LYS A 77 37.57 -20.81 46.18
C LYS A 77 38.94 -20.39 46.69
N ILE A 78 39.01 -19.34 47.50
CA ILE A 78 40.18 -19.04 48.33
C ILE A 78 40.03 -19.82 49.64
N THR A 79 40.91 -20.79 49.82
CA THR A 79 41.10 -21.57 51.05
C THR A 79 41.74 -20.68 52.12
N ILE A 80 41.08 -20.45 53.24
CA ILE A 80 41.72 -19.93 54.46
C ILE A 80 41.30 -20.80 55.65
N SER A 81 42.31 -21.47 56.21
CA SER A 81 42.36 -22.19 57.49
C SER A 81 42.15 -21.25 58.69
N SER A 82 41.37 -21.63 59.71
CA SER A 82 41.78 -22.05 61.08
C SER A 82 40.62 -21.72 62.07
N PRO A 83 40.61 -22.12 63.35
CA PRO A 83 40.82 -23.43 63.96
C PRO A 83 39.65 -23.88 64.88
N SER A 84 39.76 -25.11 65.35
CA SER A 84 38.95 -25.86 66.32
C SER A 84 38.63 -25.16 67.66
N ILE A 85 37.38 -25.29 68.15
CA ILE A 85 37.04 -25.45 69.59
C ILE A 85 35.87 -26.43 69.75
N LYS A 86 36.06 -27.43 70.63
CA LYS A 86 35.11 -28.46 71.08
C LYS A 86 34.07 -27.88 72.05
N ILE A 87 32.93 -28.56 72.22
CA ILE A 87 32.41 -29.16 73.48
C ILE A 87 30.87 -29.39 73.37
N GLN A 88 30.46 -30.65 73.64
CA GLN A 88 29.30 -31.20 74.40
C GLN A 88 28.04 -30.33 74.58
N SER A 89 26.80 -30.78 74.74
CA SER A 89 26.08 -32.06 74.90
C SER A 89 24.57 -31.69 74.99
N SER A 90 23.70 -32.63 74.64
CA SER A 90 22.23 -32.69 74.91
C SER A 90 21.80 -32.39 76.37
N PRO A 91 20.48 -32.40 76.77
CA PRO A 91 19.19 -32.32 76.06
C PRO A 91 18.13 -31.38 76.74
N SER A 92 16.89 -31.42 76.21
CA SER A 92 15.61 -31.44 76.96
C SER A 92 14.72 -30.18 77.03
N ASN A 93 13.48 -30.44 76.60
CA ASN A 93 12.19 -30.11 77.21
C ASN A 93 11.51 -28.74 77.04
N THR A 94 10.21 -28.91 76.73
CA THR A 94 9.02 -28.18 77.19
C THR A 94 8.61 -26.87 76.52
N THR A 95 7.63 -27.03 75.62
CA THR A 95 6.29 -26.41 75.62
C THR A 95 6.11 -24.92 75.94
N THR A 96 5.40 -24.29 74.99
CA THR A 96 4.41 -23.20 75.13
C THR A 96 4.90 -21.81 75.50
N SER A 97 4.94 -20.92 74.50
CA SER A 97 3.99 -19.81 74.41
C SER A 97 4.20 -19.02 73.11
N SER A 98 3.07 -18.62 72.54
CA SER A 98 2.89 -17.88 71.29
C SER A 98 3.49 -16.47 71.33
N ILE A 99 4.36 -16.15 70.36
CA ILE A 99 4.52 -14.79 69.83
C ILE A 99 4.72 -14.90 68.32
N GLN A 100 3.73 -14.42 67.56
CA GLN A 100 3.83 -14.18 66.12
C GLN A 100 4.69 -12.95 65.85
N LEU A 101 5.65 -13.08 64.92
CA LEU A 101 6.18 -11.99 64.08
C LEU A 101 6.42 -12.55 62.66
N PRO A 102 6.35 -11.70 61.62
CA PRO A 102 5.70 -12.02 60.35
C PRO A 102 6.60 -12.69 59.32
N PHE A 103 6.01 -13.61 58.55
CA PHE A 103 6.59 -14.21 57.36
C PHE A 103 6.62 -13.21 56.18
N PRO A 104 7.58 -13.35 55.24
CA PRO A 104 7.61 -12.58 54.01
C PRO A 104 6.41 -12.92 53.12
N GLU A 105 5.75 -11.88 52.60
CA GLU A 105 4.54 -11.98 51.78
C GLU A 105 4.75 -12.84 50.53
N ILE A 106 3.97 -13.93 50.47
CA ILE A 106 3.67 -14.66 49.25
C ILE A 106 2.68 -13.80 48.47
N ILE A 107 3.06 -13.36 47.26
CA ILE A 107 2.14 -12.70 46.33
C ILE A 107 1.01 -13.71 46.01
N PRO A 108 -0.27 -13.39 46.28
CA PRO A 108 -1.35 -14.35 46.14
C PRO A 108 -1.64 -14.68 44.66
N ALA A 109 -2.14 -15.90 44.42
CA ALA A 109 -2.77 -16.25 43.15
C ALA A 109 -3.95 -15.30 42.87
N TRP A 110 -4.00 -14.75 41.65
CA TRP A 110 -5.07 -13.87 41.17
C TRP A 110 -6.43 -14.56 41.30
N SER A 111 -7.43 -13.88 41.89
CA SER A 111 -8.82 -14.35 41.95
C SER A 111 -9.77 -13.26 41.42
N PRO A 112 -10.76 -13.62 40.56
CA PRO A 112 -11.71 -12.67 39.99
C PRO A 112 -12.46 -11.84 41.04
N SER A 113 -12.75 -12.45 42.19
CA SER A 113 -13.45 -11.87 43.34
C SER A 113 -12.76 -10.66 44.01
N LYS A 114 -11.47 -10.43 43.74
CA LYS A 114 -10.70 -9.29 44.29
C LYS A 114 -10.59 -8.10 43.32
N SER A 115 -11.07 -8.23 42.08
CA SER A 115 -11.07 -7.13 41.12
C SER A 115 -12.36 -6.32 41.25
N ARG A 116 -12.25 -5.07 41.71
CA ARG A 116 -13.37 -4.12 41.82
C ARG A 116 -14.14 -3.97 40.50
N ILE A 117 -13.42 -3.93 39.37
CA ILE A 117 -14.00 -3.85 38.01
C ILE A 117 -14.82 -5.10 37.65
N LEU A 118 -14.33 -6.30 37.96
CA LEU A 118 -15.05 -7.54 37.64
C LEU A 118 -16.30 -7.67 38.51
N ASN A 119 -16.23 -7.19 39.76
CA ASN A 119 -17.37 -7.18 40.68
C ASN A 119 -18.44 -6.15 40.27
N ASP A 120 -18.06 -4.94 39.83
CA ASP A 120 -19.02 -3.91 39.39
C ASP A 120 -19.66 -4.23 38.03
N ILE A 121 -18.91 -4.83 37.10
CA ILE A 121 -19.44 -5.26 35.79
C ILE A 121 -20.39 -6.46 35.96
N ALA A 122 -20.06 -7.42 36.84
CA ALA A 122 -20.88 -8.60 37.09
C ALA A 122 -22.29 -8.26 37.63
N ILE A 123 -22.45 -7.12 38.31
CA ILE A 123 -23.76 -6.65 38.82
C ILE A 123 -24.65 -6.08 37.70
N SER A 124 -24.07 -5.71 36.55
CA SER A 124 -24.79 -5.10 35.41
C SER A 124 -25.16 -6.07 34.28
N ALA A 125 -24.64 -7.30 34.30
CA ALA A 125 -24.70 -8.25 33.19
C ALA A 125 -25.84 -9.28 33.31
N GLU A 126 -27.07 -8.85 33.61
CA GLU A 126 -28.25 -9.66 33.30
C GLU A 126 -28.78 -9.28 31.91
N ASN A 127 -28.36 -9.97 30.84
CA ASN A 127 -29.22 -10.15 29.67
C ASN A 127 -28.77 -11.25 28.66
N LYS A 128 -29.68 -12.22 28.52
CA LYS A 128 -30.09 -13.04 27.37
C LYS A 128 -29.05 -13.35 26.28
N THR A 129 -28.59 -14.60 26.29
CA THR A 129 -28.07 -15.32 25.13
C THR A 129 -29.17 -15.50 24.08
N VAL A 130 -29.13 -14.70 23.00
CA VAL A 130 -29.99 -14.88 21.82
C VAL A 130 -29.22 -15.69 20.79
N THR A 131 -29.69 -16.91 20.51
CA THR A 131 -29.28 -17.71 19.35
C THR A 131 -30.04 -17.20 18.11
N PRO A 132 -29.37 -16.75 17.03
CA PRO A 132 -30.09 -16.32 15.85
C PRO A 132 -30.51 -17.53 15.01
N LYS A 133 -31.84 -17.67 14.83
CA LYS A 133 -32.43 -18.43 13.71
C LYS A 133 -32.22 -17.64 12.40
N PRO A 134 -32.22 -18.31 11.23
CA PRO A 134 -32.01 -17.64 9.94
C PRO A 134 -33.23 -16.77 9.61
N THR A 135 -33.14 -15.49 9.93
CA THR A 135 -34.10 -14.47 9.51
C THR A 135 -33.71 -13.95 8.14
N GLU A 136 -34.68 -13.80 7.25
CA GLU A 136 -34.56 -12.85 6.14
C GLU A 136 -34.09 -11.51 6.74
N PHE A 137 -33.08 -10.86 6.14
CA PHE A 137 -32.55 -9.58 6.61
C PHE A 137 -33.19 -8.44 5.79
N PRO A 138 -34.41 -7.99 6.11
CA PRO A 138 -34.99 -6.81 5.47
C PRO A 138 -34.20 -5.57 5.91
N GLY A 139 -34.00 -4.61 4.99
CA GLY A 139 -33.36 -3.34 5.29
C GLY A 139 -32.12 -3.00 4.45
N PRO A 140 -31.54 -1.80 4.63
CA PRO A 140 -30.47 -1.26 3.78
C PRO A 140 -29.14 -2.03 3.90
N TRP A 141 -28.99 -2.85 4.95
CA TRP A 141 -27.84 -3.70 5.22
C TRP A 141 -28.06 -5.18 4.88
N GLY A 142 -29.22 -5.54 4.31
CA GLY A 142 -29.55 -6.94 4.00
C GLY A 142 -28.56 -7.61 3.03
N THR A 143 -28.15 -6.91 1.97
CA THR A 143 -27.14 -7.42 1.02
C THR A 143 -25.77 -7.60 1.69
N PHE A 144 -25.37 -6.68 2.57
CA PHE A 144 -24.13 -6.79 3.32
C PHE A 144 -24.09 -8.05 4.19
N ARG A 145 -25.18 -8.35 4.90
CA ARG A 145 -25.25 -9.57 5.74
C ARG A 145 -25.19 -10.85 4.91
N LYS A 146 -25.78 -10.88 3.71
CA LYS A 146 -25.60 -11.99 2.75
C LYS A 146 -24.14 -12.12 2.29
N LEU A 147 -23.48 -11.00 2.00
CA LEU A 147 -22.06 -10.97 1.64
C LEU A 147 -21.18 -11.52 2.76
N LEU A 148 -21.48 -11.24 4.05
CA LEU A 148 -20.73 -11.82 5.17
C LEU A 148 -20.80 -13.34 5.19
N GLY A 149 -21.98 -13.93 4.92
CA GLY A 149 -22.13 -15.38 4.79
C GLY A 149 -21.30 -15.95 3.63
N TYR A 150 -21.40 -15.31 2.46
CA TYR A 150 -20.61 -15.67 1.27
C TYR A 150 -19.10 -15.58 1.52
N TYR A 151 -18.62 -14.50 2.12
CA TYR A 151 -17.22 -14.29 2.45
C TYR A 151 -16.71 -15.27 3.50
N ALA A 152 -17.51 -15.57 4.53
CA ALA A 152 -17.16 -16.59 5.52
C ALA A 152 -16.97 -17.96 4.86
N ASP A 153 -17.84 -18.33 3.92
CA ASP A 153 -17.66 -19.56 3.14
C ASP A 153 -16.41 -19.48 2.25
N CYS A 154 -16.15 -18.37 1.56
CA CYS A 154 -14.93 -18.22 0.75
C CYS A 154 -13.66 -18.39 1.61
N VAL A 155 -13.55 -17.70 2.74
CA VAL A 155 -12.40 -17.81 3.64
C VAL A 155 -12.22 -19.26 4.13
N LYS A 156 -13.32 -19.96 4.46
CA LYS A 156 -13.27 -21.38 4.87
C LYS A 156 -12.71 -22.29 3.78
N ASN A 157 -13.01 -21.97 2.52
CA ASN A 157 -12.64 -22.75 1.34
C ASN A 157 -11.22 -22.45 0.84
N ASP A 158 -10.76 -21.20 0.95
CA ASP A 158 -9.46 -20.79 0.41
C ASP A 158 -8.27 -21.23 1.30
N GLU A 159 -8.40 -21.05 2.62
CA GLU A 159 -7.33 -21.36 3.56
C GLU A 159 -7.22 -22.86 3.89
N GLY A 160 -8.31 -23.63 3.75
CA GLY A 160 -8.37 -25.04 4.12
C GLY A 160 -8.26 -25.28 5.63
N CYS A 161 -7.87 -26.48 6.04
CA CYS A 161 -7.69 -26.88 7.43
C CYS A 161 -6.50 -27.84 7.60
N GLU A 162 -5.75 -27.67 8.69
CA GLU A 162 -4.66 -28.60 9.02
C GLU A 162 -5.25 -29.93 9.51
N ALA A 163 -4.88 -30.99 8.81
CA ALA A 163 -5.44 -32.32 8.96
C ALA A 163 -4.32 -33.31 9.31
N SER A 164 -3.82 -33.26 10.55
CA SER A 164 -2.79 -34.19 11.04
C SER A 164 -2.85 -34.39 12.57
N CYS A 165 -2.42 -35.57 13.04
CA CYS A 165 -2.38 -35.89 14.47
C CYS A 165 -1.45 -37.08 14.77
N TYR A 166 -1.18 -37.31 16.05
CA TYR A 166 -0.51 -38.50 16.54
C TYR A 166 -1.51 -39.64 16.66
N LEU A 167 -1.07 -40.89 16.48
CA LEU A 167 -1.93 -42.07 16.65
C LEU A 167 -2.50 -42.16 18.07
N ASP A 168 -1.73 -41.69 19.07
CA ASP A 168 -2.14 -41.62 20.49
C ASP A 168 -3.28 -40.62 20.75
N ASP A 169 -3.60 -39.75 19.78
CA ASP A 169 -4.75 -38.85 19.85
C ASP A 169 -6.10 -39.56 19.52
N CYS A 170 -6.07 -40.88 19.27
CA CYS A 170 -7.26 -41.67 18.97
C CYS A 170 -8.29 -41.60 20.10
N GLY A 171 -9.56 -41.41 19.75
CA GLY A 171 -10.64 -41.22 20.72
C GLY A 171 -10.65 -39.83 21.36
N LYS A 172 -9.71 -38.93 21.01
CA LYS A 172 -9.67 -37.53 21.44
C LYS A 172 -9.79 -36.56 20.27
N ARG A 173 -8.88 -36.64 19.28
CA ARG A 173 -8.87 -35.76 18.09
C ARG A 173 -9.40 -36.42 16.83
N PHE A 174 -9.44 -37.74 16.81
CA PHE A 174 -9.98 -38.49 15.69
C PHE A 174 -10.50 -39.85 16.14
N ILE A 175 -11.29 -40.48 15.28
CA ILE A 175 -11.76 -41.86 15.41
C ILE A 175 -11.62 -42.57 14.08
N PHE A 176 -11.30 -43.86 14.11
CA PHE A 176 -11.31 -44.69 12.92
C PHE A 176 -12.74 -45.09 12.54
N LEU A 177 -12.99 -45.19 11.24
CA LEU A 177 -14.20 -45.80 10.73
C LEU A 177 -13.97 -47.30 10.50
N ASP A 178 -14.91 -48.09 10.97
CA ASP A 178 -15.03 -49.51 10.67
C ASP A 178 -16.36 -49.75 9.96
N LYS A 179 -16.33 -49.70 8.62
CA LYS A 179 -17.53 -49.64 7.78
C LYS A 179 -17.33 -50.35 6.45
N VAL A 180 -18.41 -50.96 5.97
CA VAL A 180 -18.52 -51.58 4.64
C VAL A 180 -19.63 -50.86 3.87
N GLY A 181 -19.41 -50.62 2.58
CA GLY A 181 -20.38 -49.96 1.70
C GLY A 181 -20.25 -48.43 1.67
N TYR A 182 -21.38 -47.71 1.70
CA TYR A 182 -21.43 -46.27 1.41
C TYR A 182 -21.18 -45.40 2.66
N TRP A 183 -19.95 -45.43 3.17
CA TRP A 183 -19.53 -44.66 4.36
C TRP A 183 -18.90 -43.31 4.03
N TYR A 184 -18.73 -42.97 2.75
CA TYR A 184 -18.15 -41.71 2.30
C TYR A 184 -19.09 -40.94 1.37
N PRO A 185 -18.97 -39.62 1.27
CA PRO A 185 -19.79 -38.82 0.37
C PRO A 185 -19.48 -39.07 -1.13
N LYS A 186 -20.53 -39.27 -1.96
CA LYS A 186 -20.43 -39.17 -3.43
C LYS A 186 -20.77 -37.77 -3.89
N VAL A 187 -19.96 -37.28 -4.81
CA VAL A 187 -20.16 -36.03 -5.54
C VAL A 187 -21.58 -35.94 -6.09
N GLY A 188 -22.20 -34.76 -5.91
CA GLY A 188 -23.54 -34.47 -6.43
C GLY A 188 -24.70 -35.09 -5.64
N GLN A 189 -24.44 -35.82 -4.55
CA GLN A 189 -25.48 -36.39 -3.68
C GLN A 189 -25.29 -35.90 -2.26
N MET A 190 -26.37 -35.42 -1.64
CA MET A 190 -26.34 -35.09 -0.21
C MET A 190 -26.00 -36.35 0.59
N TRP A 191 -24.94 -36.28 1.39
CA TRP A 191 -24.49 -37.40 2.20
C TRP A 191 -24.79 -37.14 3.67
N ARG A 192 -25.25 -38.17 4.40
CA ARG A 192 -25.54 -38.11 5.83
C ARG A 192 -25.13 -39.41 6.50
N MET A 193 -24.60 -39.32 7.71
CA MET A 193 -24.21 -40.44 8.55
C MET A 193 -24.49 -40.14 10.01
N HIS A 194 -25.07 -41.09 10.74
CA HIS A 194 -25.29 -40.97 12.18
C HIS A 194 -24.22 -41.76 12.94
N ILE A 195 -23.65 -41.15 13.98
CA ILE A 195 -22.68 -41.77 14.89
C ILE A 195 -23.27 -41.81 16.30
N PRO A 196 -23.58 -43.00 16.84
CA PRO A 196 -24.12 -43.11 18.19
C PRO A 196 -23.06 -42.79 19.25
N LEU A 197 -23.49 -42.19 20.36
CA LEU A 197 -22.64 -41.92 21.54
C LEU A 197 -22.32 -43.23 22.29
N GLY A 198 -21.13 -43.79 22.05
CA GLY A 198 -20.60 -44.94 22.80
C GLY A 198 -19.58 -44.55 23.89
N GLN A 199 -19.29 -45.47 24.83
CA GLN A 199 -18.34 -45.23 25.94
C GLN A 199 -16.94 -44.79 25.46
N ASN A 200 -16.44 -45.33 24.34
CA ASN A 200 -15.13 -45.00 23.77
C ASN A 200 -15.10 -43.70 22.94
N LEU A 201 -16.25 -43.04 22.77
CA LEU A 201 -16.38 -41.81 21.99
C LEU A 201 -16.55 -40.57 22.87
N GLN A 202 -16.63 -40.71 24.20
CA GLN A 202 -16.86 -39.58 25.11
C GLN A 202 -15.77 -38.50 25.02
N GLY A 203 -14.49 -38.89 24.87
CA GLY A 203 -13.38 -37.94 24.70
C GLY A 203 -13.47 -37.15 23.39
N PHE A 204 -13.75 -37.85 22.29
CA PHE A 204 -13.90 -37.25 20.96
C PHE A 204 -15.16 -36.39 20.88
N ALA A 205 -16.28 -36.87 21.42
CA ALA A 205 -17.54 -36.15 21.55
C ALA A 205 -17.36 -34.87 22.38
N ARG A 206 -16.72 -34.96 23.55
CA ARG A 206 -16.39 -33.80 24.39
C ARG A 206 -15.54 -32.81 23.62
N ASN A 207 -14.47 -33.25 22.97
CA ASN A 207 -13.61 -32.35 22.19
C ASN A 207 -14.35 -31.75 20.99
N LEU A 208 -15.21 -32.52 20.33
CA LEU A 208 -16.05 -32.06 19.23
C LEU A 208 -17.05 -30.98 19.70
N SER A 209 -17.62 -31.13 20.90
CA SER A 209 -18.48 -30.12 21.55
C SER A 209 -17.72 -28.92 22.10
N LEU A 210 -16.45 -29.10 22.49
CA LEU A 210 -15.56 -28.03 23.00
C LEU A 210 -14.88 -27.25 21.87
N LEU A 211 -14.91 -27.76 20.64
CA LEU A 211 -14.61 -26.93 19.48
C LEU A 211 -15.73 -25.89 19.42
N GLU A 212 -15.38 -24.65 19.68
CA GLU A 212 -16.17 -23.48 19.27
C GLU A 212 -16.53 -23.60 17.76
N GLU A 213 -17.38 -22.71 17.24
CA GLU A 213 -17.86 -22.62 15.83
C GLU A 213 -16.78 -22.70 14.71
N SER A 214 -15.50 -22.82 15.06
CA SER A 214 -14.32 -22.76 14.18
C SER A 214 -13.54 -24.08 14.01
N GLY A 215 -13.92 -25.16 14.70
CA GLY A 215 -13.40 -26.51 14.44
C GLY A 215 -14.03 -27.12 13.17
N VAL A 216 -13.26 -27.88 12.39
CA VAL A 216 -13.79 -28.55 11.19
C VAL A 216 -13.75 -30.05 11.41
N LEU A 217 -14.89 -30.72 11.27
CA LEU A 217 -14.90 -32.18 11.20
C LEU A 217 -14.53 -32.61 9.78
N LEU A 218 -13.55 -33.49 9.68
CA LEU A 218 -13.03 -34.00 8.42
C LEU A 218 -13.24 -35.49 8.34
N LEU A 219 -13.71 -35.98 7.19
CA LEU A 219 -13.58 -37.37 6.81
C LEU A 219 -12.31 -37.54 5.99
N GLY A 220 -11.31 -38.22 6.54
CA GLY A 220 -10.01 -38.43 5.90
C GLY A 220 -9.83 -39.85 5.35
N TYR A 221 -9.31 -39.99 4.13
CA TYR A 221 -8.98 -41.26 3.49
C TYR A 221 -8.04 -41.08 2.27
N PRO A 222 -7.20 -42.06 1.91
CA PRO A 222 -6.60 -43.07 2.80
C PRO A 222 -5.62 -42.41 3.77
N LEU A 223 -4.99 -43.17 4.68
CA LEU A 223 -4.05 -42.62 5.65
C LEU A 223 -2.61 -42.94 5.32
N GLN A 224 -1.73 -41.93 5.36
CA GLN A 224 -0.28 -42.14 5.47
C GLN A 224 0.15 -42.09 6.94
N ILE A 225 0.99 -43.03 7.34
CA ILE A 225 1.54 -43.18 8.69
C ILE A 225 3.06 -43.22 8.64
N TRP A 226 3.72 -42.62 9.63
CA TRP A 226 5.16 -42.75 9.84
C TRP A 226 5.55 -42.53 11.30
N THR A 227 6.70 -43.05 11.69
CA THR A 227 7.25 -42.89 13.04
C THR A 227 8.25 -41.73 13.08
N LYS A 228 8.24 -40.95 14.16
CA LYS A 228 9.20 -39.89 14.44
C LYS A 228 9.77 -40.10 15.86
N SER A 229 11.09 -40.18 15.95
CA SER A 229 11.79 -40.25 17.24
C SER A 229 12.08 -38.82 17.73
N ASP A 230 11.67 -38.50 18.95
CA ASP A 230 12.01 -37.22 19.59
C ASP A 230 13.44 -37.22 20.17
N ALA A 231 13.93 -36.07 20.64
CA ALA A 231 15.30 -35.88 21.16
C ALA A 231 15.65 -36.82 22.33
N ASP A 232 14.65 -37.31 23.05
CA ASP A 232 14.78 -38.28 24.15
C ASP A 232 14.65 -39.76 23.69
N GLY A 233 14.58 -40.01 22.38
CA GLY A 233 14.50 -41.35 21.80
C GLY A 233 13.11 -42.01 21.87
N ILE A 234 12.06 -41.26 22.19
CA ILE A 234 10.68 -41.75 22.21
C ILE A 234 10.11 -41.73 20.79
N ASP A 235 9.74 -42.91 20.29
CA ASP A 235 9.09 -43.09 18.99
C ASP A 235 7.60 -42.73 19.07
N SER A 236 7.21 -41.67 18.38
CA SER A 236 5.81 -41.23 18.24
C SER A 236 5.32 -41.52 16.82
N VAL A 237 4.11 -42.08 16.69
CA VAL A 237 3.53 -42.42 15.38
C VAL A 237 2.62 -41.28 14.93
N PHE A 238 2.92 -40.71 13.78
CA PHE A 238 2.14 -39.65 13.14
C PHE A 238 1.30 -40.19 12.00
N MET A 239 0.15 -39.56 11.78
CA MET A 239 -0.70 -39.87 10.64
C MET A 239 -1.26 -38.62 9.94
N LYS A 240 -1.47 -38.74 8.63
CA LYS A 240 -2.16 -37.75 7.79
C LYS A 240 -3.10 -38.43 6.80
N PRO A 241 -4.36 -38.01 6.68
CA PRO A 241 -5.20 -38.38 5.55
C PRO A 241 -4.68 -37.74 4.27
N ILE A 242 -4.75 -38.48 3.17
CA ILE A 242 -4.36 -38.03 1.83
C ILE A 242 -5.45 -37.13 1.23
N PHE A 243 -6.70 -37.56 1.29
CA PHE A 243 -7.88 -36.78 0.90
C PHE A 243 -8.79 -36.55 2.09
N THR A 244 -9.50 -35.44 2.08
CA THR A 244 -10.41 -35.02 3.15
C THR A 244 -11.72 -34.49 2.58
N TYR A 245 -12.83 -34.87 3.19
CA TYR A 245 -14.12 -34.18 3.01
C TYR A 245 -14.39 -33.33 4.24
N GLN A 246 -14.79 -32.08 4.05
CA GLN A 246 -15.29 -31.24 5.13
C GLN A 246 -16.74 -31.62 5.43
N LEU A 247 -17.04 -31.82 6.71
CA LEU A 247 -18.33 -32.30 7.19
C LEU A 247 -18.98 -31.30 8.13
N ASN A 248 -20.30 -31.21 8.04
CA ASN A 248 -21.15 -30.52 9.00
C ASN A 248 -21.59 -31.50 10.08
N VAL A 249 -21.71 -31.02 11.31
CA VAL A 249 -22.13 -31.83 12.46
C VAL A 249 -23.30 -31.16 13.16
N THR A 250 -24.34 -31.93 13.41
CA THR A 250 -25.46 -31.54 14.27
C THR A 250 -25.59 -32.54 15.40
N HIS A 251 -25.73 -32.04 16.63
CA HIS A 251 -25.94 -32.88 17.80
C HIS A 251 -27.40 -33.35 17.89
N ASP A 252 -27.60 -34.61 18.26
CA ASP A 252 -28.90 -35.14 18.64
C ASP A 252 -28.83 -35.80 20.04
N THR A 253 -29.97 -36.27 20.55
CA THR A 253 -30.04 -36.87 21.90
C THR A 253 -29.32 -38.21 22.03
N ASN A 254 -28.97 -38.89 20.93
CA ASN A 254 -28.42 -40.25 20.90
C ASN A 254 -27.06 -40.35 20.19
N GLY A 255 -26.51 -39.24 19.70
CA GLY A 255 -25.32 -39.24 18.85
C GLY A 255 -25.06 -37.92 18.13
N PHE A 256 -24.30 -38.05 17.05
CA PHE A 256 -23.97 -36.96 16.12
C PHE A 256 -24.49 -37.32 14.74
N GLN A 257 -25.26 -36.41 14.15
CA GLN A 257 -25.60 -36.48 12.75
C GLN A 257 -24.58 -35.66 11.96
N ILE A 258 -23.87 -36.35 11.06
CA ILE A 258 -22.88 -35.77 10.17
C ILE A 258 -23.52 -35.62 8.80
N THR A 259 -23.38 -34.44 8.19
CA THR A 259 -23.85 -34.20 6.83
C THR A 259 -22.74 -33.62 5.94
N CYS A 260 -22.85 -33.86 4.65
CA CYS A 260 -22.03 -33.22 3.63
C CYS A 260 -22.96 -32.86 2.47
N ASP A 261 -23.28 -31.57 2.36
CA ASP A 261 -24.31 -31.09 1.43
C ASP A 261 -23.79 -30.99 0.00
N ASP A 262 -22.51 -30.62 -0.15
CA ASP A 262 -21.79 -30.53 -1.42
C ASP A 262 -20.45 -31.28 -1.33
N PRO A 263 -20.48 -32.61 -1.43
CA PRO A 263 -19.31 -33.42 -1.22
C PRO A 263 -18.29 -33.30 -2.35
N CYS A 264 -17.18 -32.64 -2.04
CA CYS A 264 -16.02 -32.55 -2.90
C CYS A 264 -14.76 -32.95 -2.10
N PRO A 265 -14.05 -34.03 -2.50
CA PRO A 265 -12.82 -34.42 -1.84
C PRO A 265 -11.71 -33.39 -2.10
N GLU A 266 -11.04 -32.97 -1.04
CA GLU A 266 -9.87 -32.08 -1.10
C GLU A 266 -8.61 -32.90 -0.82
N VAL A 267 -7.51 -32.60 -1.52
CA VAL A 267 -6.20 -33.16 -1.18
C VAL A 267 -5.66 -32.45 0.05
N ASN A 268 -5.13 -33.20 1.02
CA ASN A 268 -4.43 -32.62 2.15
C ASN A 268 -3.11 -32.02 1.67
N LEU A 269 -3.03 -30.68 1.62
CA LEU A 269 -1.89 -29.94 1.09
C LEU A 269 -0.61 -30.15 1.91
N ASP A 270 -0.75 -30.31 3.24
CA ASP A 270 0.38 -30.58 4.13
C ASP A 270 0.91 -32.00 3.97
N TRP A 271 0.04 -32.93 3.57
CA TRP A 271 0.45 -34.26 3.17
C TRP A 271 1.12 -34.22 1.79
N LEU A 272 0.52 -33.54 0.81
CA LEU A 272 1.03 -33.49 -0.56
C LEU A 272 2.43 -32.88 -0.64
N SER A 273 2.65 -31.78 0.09
CA SER A 273 3.95 -31.11 0.21
C SER A 273 5.01 -31.97 0.91
N TYR A 274 4.61 -32.77 1.91
CA TYR A 274 5.49 -33.71 2.60
C TYR A 274 5.83 -34.95 1.75
N ALA A 275 4.81 -35.57 1.16
CA ALA A 275 4.92 -36.85 0.45
C ALA A 275 5.60 -36.71 -0.91
N ILE A 276 5.40 -35.58 -1.59
CA ILE A 276 5.96 -35.30 -2.92
C ILE A 276 6.63 -33.92 -2.89
N LYS A 277 7.96 -33.90 -2.85
CA LYS A 277 8.73 -32.65 -2.80
C LYS A 277 8.73 -31.89 -4.13
N GLN A 278 8.54 -32.58 -5.26
CA GLN A 278 8.61 -32.01 -6.61
C GLN A 278 7.21 -31.65 -7.13
N SER A 279 7.01 -30.39 -7.51
CA SER A 279 5.70 -29.87 -7.97
C SER A 279 5.17 -30.53 -9.25
N GLU A 280 6.04 -31.04 -10.13
CA GLU A 280 5.63 -31.80 -11.31
C GLU A 280 4.99 -33.13 -10.94
N HIS A 281 5.61 -33.87 -10.02
CA HIS A 281 5.05 -35.11 -9.50
C HIS A 281 3.78 -34.87 -8.68
N GLN A 282 3.66 -33.73 -7.99
CA GLN A 282 2.41 -33.34 -7.33
C GLN A 282 1.29 -33.19 -8.35
N ARG A 283 1.53 -32.48 -9.46
CA ARG A 283 0.54 -32.28 -10.52
C ARG A 283 0.20 -33.57 -11.26
N ALA A 284 1.20 -34.38 -11.56
CA ALA A 284 1.00 -35.70 -12.16
C ALA A 284 0.15 -36.60 -11.23
N PHE A 285 0.39 -36.54 -9.92
CA PHE A 285 -0.43 -37.21 -8.92
C PHE A 285 -1.86 -36.66 -8.89
N LEU A 286 -2.06 -35.34 -8.83
CA LEU A 286 -3.39 -34.73 -8.83
C LEU A 286 -4.18 -35.05 -10.10
N ALA A 287 -3.52 -35.03 -11.27
CA ALA A 287 -4.11 -35.42 -12.54
C ALA A 287 -4.38 -36.93 -12.64
N ALA A 288 -3.58 -37.75 -11.96
CA ALA A 288 -3.85 -39.17 -11.85
C ALA A 288 -5.09 -39.47 -11.01
N CYS A 289 -5.31 -38.67 -9.97
CA CYS A 289 -6.47 -38.69 -9.09
C CYS A 289 -7.72 -38.03 -9.69
N GLY A 290 -7.66 -37.46 -10.90
CA GLY A 290 -8.80 -36.76 -11.49
C GLY A 290 -9.15 -35.43 -10.81
N LEU A 291 -8.28 -34.94 -9.92
CA LEU A 291 -8.41 -33.63 -9.26
C LEU A 291 -7.85 -32.48 -10.14
N MET A 292 -7.27 -32.83 -11.29
CA MET A 292 -6.68 -31.93 -12.28
C MET A 292 -6.83 -32.57 -13.67
N ASP A 293 -7.14 -31.79 -14.72
CA ASP A 293 -7.36 -32.33 -16.06
C ASP A 293 -6.03 -32.85 -16.68
N ARG A 294 -6.09 -33.97 -17.41
CA ARG A 294 -4.93 -34.55 -18.13
C ARG A 294 -4.74 -33.95 -19.52
N GLY A 295 -5.71 -33.19 -20.04
CA GLY A 295 -5.72 -32.76 -21.46
C GLY A 295 -6.09 -31.32 -21.78
N GLN A 296 -6.43 -30.45 -20.82
CA GLN A 296 -6.72 -29.04 -21.14
C GLN A 296 -5.45 -28.19 -21.23
N ILE A 297 -5.19 -27.75 -22.45
CA ILE A 297 -4.08 -26.89 -22.87
C ILE A 297 -4.48 -25.40 -22.92
N ASP A 298 -5.78 -25.08 -22.72
CA ASP A 298 -6.34 -23.72 -22.74
C ASP A 298 -7.19 -23.41 -21.49
N GLU A 299 -6.98 -22.24 -20.88
CA GLU A 299 -7.97 -21.53 -20.03
C GLU A 299 -8.64 -20.41 -20.85
N SER A 300 -9.24 -20.78 -21.99
CA SER A 300 -10.41 -20.08 -22.48
C SER A 300 -11.62 -21.00 -22.28
N PHE A 301 -12.63 -20.43 -21.62
CA PHE A 301 -13.93 -20.97 -21.26
C PHE A 301 -14.40 -22.19 -22.08
N GLY A 302 -14.39 -23.36 -21.44
CA GLY A 302 -15.48 -24.31 -21.65
C GLY A 302 -16.71 -23.76 -20.93
N ASP A 303 -17.87 -23.79 -21.58
CA ASP A 303 -19.14 -23.59 -20.87
C ASP A 303 -19.14 -24.52 -19.64
N GLY A 304 -19.67 -24.06 -18.51
CA GLY A 304 -19.62 -24.75 -17.23
C GLY A 304 -20.30 -26.14 -17.17
N SER A 305 -20.54 -26.83 -18.28
CA SER A 305 -21.14 -28.16 -18.36
C SER A 305 -20.26 -29.32 -17.88
N ARG A 306 -18.94 -29.15 -17.67
CA ARG A 306 -18.04 -30.31 -17.41
C ARG A 306 -17.43 -30.45 -16.02
N LEU A 307 -17.78 -29.60 -15.06
CA LEU A 307 -17.51 -29.86 -13.63
C LEU A 307 -18.56 -30.81 -13.00
N ALA A 308 -19.35 -31.51 -13.82
CA ALA A 308 -20.32 -32.50 -13.38
C ALA A 308 -19.67 -33.72 -12.69
N ASP A 309 -18.37 -33.99 -12.90
CA ASP A 309 -17.70 -35.19 -12.41
C ASP A 309 -16.47 -34.87 -11.55
N SER A 310 -16.65 -34.40 -10.31
CA SER A 310 -15.57 -34.48 -9.30
C SER A 310 -15.24 -35.96 -9.04
N PRO A 311 -13.96 -36.34 -8.90
CA PRO A 311 -13.56 -37.74 -8.86
C PRO A 311 -14.14 -38.46 -7.63
N ASP A 312 -14.67 -39.65 -7.85
CA ASP A 312 -15.11 -40.50 -6.75
C ASP A 312 -13.91 -41.02 -5.94
N LEU A 313 -14.18 -41.49 -4.72
CA LEU A 313 -13.13 -41.97 -3.83
C LEU A 313 -12.34 -43.17 -4.41
N LYS A 314 -12.95 -43.93 -5.33
CA LYS A 314 -12.29 -45.03 -6.04
C LYS A 314 -11.23 -44.53 -7.02
N THR A 315 -11.57 -43.48 -7.78
CA THR A 315 -10.64 -42.81 -8.69
C THR A 315 -9.46 -42.23 -7.92
N LEU A 316 -9.74 -41.61 -6.77
CA LEU A 316 -8.71 -41.10 -5.85
C LEU A 316 -7.80 -42.23 -5.30
N ALA A 317 -8.38 -43.32 -4.82
CA ALA A 317 -7.63 -44.48 -4.33
C ALA A 317 -6.75 -45.12 -5.43
N SER A 318 -7.27 -45.21 -6.65
CA SER A 318 -6.54 -45.70 -7.81
C SER A 318 -5.34 -44.79 -8.15
N GLY A 319 -5.54 -43.47 -8.10
CA GLY A 319 -4.47 -42.49 -8.30
C GLY A 319 -3.34 -42.62 -7.28
N VAL A 320 -3.67 -42.78 -5.99
CA VAL A 320 -2.68 -43.05 -4.93
C VAL A 320 -1.97 -44.38 -5.17
N THR A 321 -2.71 -45.43 -5.52
CA THR A 321 -2.15 -46.77 -5.75
C THR A 321 -1.13 -46.75 -6.88
N LYS A 322 -1.41 -46.01 -7.94
CA LYS A 322 -0.51 -45.85 -9.10
C LYS A 322 0.76 -45.09 -8.75
N PHE A 323 0.67 -44.04 -7.92
CA PHE A 323 1.81 -43.16 -7.62
C PHE A 323 2.67 -43.63 -6.45
N PHE A 324 2.09 -44.39 -5.52
CA PHE A 324 2.77 -44.76 -4.27
C PHE A 324 2.73 -46.26 -4.00
N SER A 325 2.73 -47.09 -5.06
CA SER A 325 2.68 -48.55 -4.97
C SER A 325 3.68 -49.12 -3.96
N GLU A 326 4.92 -48.62 -3.94
CA GLU A 326 5.99 -49.06 -3.03
C GLU A 326 5.76 -48.67 -1.55
N LYS A 327 4.92 -47.65 -1.30
CA LYS A 327 4.60 -47.18 0.05
C LYS A 327 3.28 -47.76 0.58
N LEU A 328 2.51 -48.48 -0.23
CA LEU A 328 1.28 -49.14 0.20
C LEU A 328 1.61 -50.28 1.17
N ARG A 329 0.85 -50.35 2.26
CA ARG A 329 0.87 -51.45 3.24
C ARG A 329 -0.41 -52.27 3.20
N GLU A 330 -1.48 -51.70 2.66
CA GLU A 330 -2.77 -52.34 2.42
C GLU A 330 -3.29 -51.94 1.04
N PRO A 331 -4.05 -52.81 0.34
CA PRO A 331 -4.74 -52.44 -0.88
C PRO A 331 -5.81 -51.39 -0.59
N LEU A 332 -5.84 -50.28 -1.34
CA LEU A 332 -6.79 -49.20 -1.15
C LEU A 332 -8.15 -49.56 -1.74
N LEU A 333 -9.05 -50.05 -0.88
CA LEU A 333 -10.40 -50.51 -1.22
C LEU A 333 -11.43 -49.65 -0.45
N PRO A 334 -11.93 -48.55 -1.03
CA PRO A 334 -12.92 -47.70 -0.37
C PRO A 334 -14.23 -48.41 -0.01
N GLU A 335 -14.52 -49.56 -0.59
CA GLU A 335 -15.73 -50.35 -0.30
C GLU A 335 -15.75 -50.95 1.11
N GLY A 336 -14.59 -51.08 1.75
CA GLY A 336 -14.47 -51.61 3.11
C GLY A 336 -13.23 -51.08 3.81
N VAL A 337 -13.44 -50.37 4.93
CA VAL A 337 -12.39 -49.82 5.77
C VAL A 337 -12.50 -50.41 7.17
N SER A 338 -11.37 -50.78 7.76
CA SER A 338 -11.29 -51.41 9.10
C SER A 338 -10.54 -50.52 10.07
N SER A 339 -10.97 -50.50 11.34
CA SER A 339 -10.30 -49.75 12.41
C SER A 339 -9.05 -50.43 12.99
N CYS A 340 -8.77 -51.69 12.61
CA CYS A 340 -7.70 -52.49 13.22
C CYS A 340 -6.29 -52.06 12.77
N PHE A 341 -5.37 -51.92 13.73
CA PHE A 341 -3.96 -51.57 13.50
C PHE A 341 -3.01 -52.64 14.07
N PRO A 342 -1.87 -52.92 13.40
CA PRO A 342 -0.76 -53.62 14.05
C PRO A 342 -0.21 -52.79 15.22
N ARG A 343 0.24 -53.45 16.31
CA ARG A 343 0.74 -52.78 17.54
C ARG A 343 1.83 -51.72 17.31
N LYS A 344 2.61 -51.85 16.23
CA LYS A 344 3.54 -50.83 15.72
C LYS A 344 3.45 -50.82 14.18
N PRO A 345 2.62 -49.95 13.58
CA PRO A 345 2.47 -49.95 12.13
C PRO A 345 3.75 -49.43 11.46
N PRO A 346 4.31 -50.14 10.46
CA PRO A 346 5.42 -49.60 9.68
C PRO A 346 4.99 -48.37 8.90
N SER A 347 5.93 -47.47 8.61
CA SER A 347 5.67 -46.30 7.79
C SER A 347 5.14 -46.69 6.40
N GLY A 348 4.06 -46.04 5.97
CA GLY A 348 3.41 -46.32 4.69
C GLY A 348 1.95 -45.85 4.63
N ILE A 349 1.27 -46.21 3.56
CA ILE A 349 -0.13 -45.83 3.26
C ILE A 349 -1.05 -47.03 3.50
N TYR A 350 -2.15 -46.80 4.22
CA TYR A 350 -3.09 -47.82 4.68
C TYR A 350 -4.53 -47.53 4.22
N ASN A 351 -5.33 -48.56 4.05
CA ASN A 351 -6.73 -48.49 3.64
C ASN A 351 -7.64 -48.17 4.84
N LYS A 352 -7.41 -47.01 5.42
CA LYS A 352 -8.04 -46.57 6.68
C LYS A 352 -8.76 -45.26 6.44
N ALA A 353 -9.92 -45.11 7.05
CA ALA A 353 -10.67 -43.88 7.07
C ALA A 353 -10.81 -43.37 8.50
N VAL A 354 -10.78 -42.06 8.66
CA VAL A 354 -10.91 -41.40 9.96
C VAL A 354 -11.90 -40.28 9.90
N LEU A 355 -12.61 -40.08 11.00
CA LEU A 355 -13.21 -38.80 11.31
C LEU A 355 -12.28 -38.05 12.23
N MET A 356 -11.87 -36.87 11.82
CA MET A 356 -10.82 -36.11 12.48
C MET A 356 -11.24 -34.67 12.67
N ILE A 357 -10.89 -34.13 13.83
CA ILE A 357 -11.01 -32.72 14.15
C ILE A 357 -9.80 -31.98 13.56
N GLY A 358 -10.05 -31.22 12.49
CA GLY A 358 -9.07 -30.34 11.85
C GLY A 358 -8.96 -28.98 12.56
N SER A 359 -7.76 -28.40 12.53
CA SER A 359 -7.51 -27.06 13.09
C SER A 359 -7.34 -26.02 11.98
N ARG A 360 -8.10 -24.94 12.05
CA ARG A 360 -7.84 -23.73 11.26
C ARG A 360 -6.76 -22.87 11.90
N THR A 361 -6.11 -22.00 11.11
CA THR A 361 -5.15 -21.04 11.67
C THR A 361 -5.84 -20.13 12.67
N ARG A 362 -5.11 -19.65 13.69
CA ARG A 362 -5.67 -18.73 14.70
C ARG A 362 -6.30 -17.49 14.03
N TYR A 363 -5.70 -17.00 12.95
CA TYR A 363 -6.22 -15.89 12.17
C TYR A 363 -7.61 -16.19 11.59
N THR A 364 -7.74 -17.30 10.85
CA THR A 364 -9.03 -17.71 10.24
C THR A 364 -10.12 -17.79 11.29
N LYS A 365 -9.79 -18.34 12.47
CA LYS A 365 -10.72 -18.46 13.59
C LYS A 365 -11.19 -17.09 14.08
N THR A 366 -10.26 -16.16 14.31
CA THR A 366 -10.59 -14.80 14.73
C THR A 366 -11.40 -14.07 13.68
N LEU A 367 -11.00 -14.12 12.40
CA LEU A 367 -11.73 -13.45 11.32
C LEU A 367 -13.17 -13.98 11.20
N LEU A 368 -13.37 -15.30 11.14
CA LEU A 368 -14.71 -15.88 11.03
C LEU A 368 -15.59 -15.51 12.23
N LYS A 369 -15.03 -15.51 13.44
CA LYS A 369 -15.72 -15.04 14.65
C LYS A 369 -16.15 -13.58 14.53
N GLU A 370 -15.26 -12.69 14.07
CA GLU A 370 -15.57 -11.27 13.90
C GLU A 370 -16.61 -11.04 12.80
N LEU A 371 -16.53 -11.74 11.67
CA LEU A 371 -17.55 -11.65 10.61
C LEU A 371 -18.94 -12.07 11.12
N ALA A 372 -19.02 -13.14 11.93
CA ALA A 372 -20.26 -13.58 12.54
C ALA A 372 -20.79 -12.55 13.55
N GLN A 373 -19.93 -11.98 14.39
CA GLN A 373 -20.30 -10.91 15.32
C GLN A 373 -20.83 -9.67 14.58
N ILE A 374 -20.15 -9.22 13.52
CA ILE A 374 -20.58 -8.07 12.71
C ILE A 374 -21.93 -8.35 12.03
N ALA A 375 -22.17 -9.58 11.56
CA ALA A 375 -23.45 -9.94 10.96
C ALA A 375 -24.62 -9.80 11.95
N SER A 376 -24.36 -10.04 13.24
CA SER A 376 -25.35 -9.92 14.32
C SER A 376 -25.53 -8.52 14.90
N CYS A 377 -24.67 -7.56 14.55
CA CYS A 377 -24.76 -6.17 15.02
C CYS A 377 -26.02 -5.46 14.51
N SER A 378 -26.48 -4.46 15.26
CA SER A 378 -27.62 -3.61 14.86
C SER A 378 -27.25 -2.69 13.70
N ASP A 379 -28.25 -2.20 12.97
CA ASP A 379 -28.06 -1.26 11.86
C ASP A 379 -27.45 0.07 12.34
N GLU A 380 -27.79 0.52 13.56
CA GLU A 380 -27.24 1.73 14.18
C GLU A 380 -25.74 1.59 14.48
N GLN A 381 -25.30 0.39 14.91
CA GLN A 381 -23.88 0.12 15.11
C GLN A 381 -23.13 0.14 13.78
N LEU A 382 -23.67 -0.51 12.73
CA LEU A 382 -23.07 -0.51 11.38
C LEU A 382 -23.01 0.91 10.79
N ASP A 383 -24.03 1.72 11.05
CA ASP A 383 -24.10 3.12 10.61
C ASP A 383 -23.08 4.03 11.26
N GLN A 384 -22.41 3.63 12.35
CA GLN A 384 -21.31 4.39 12.94
C GLN A 384 -19.95 4.10 12.28
N THR A 385 -19.90 3.15 11.35
CA THR A 385 -18.65 2.61 10.80
C THR A 385 -18.40 3.02 9.35
N ALA A 386 -17.17 2.81 8.90
CA ALA A 386 -16.76 3.03 7.51
C ALA A 386 -17.47 2.11 6.52
N LEU A 387 -18.02 0.96 6.98
CA LEU A 387 -18.76 0.02 6.14
C LEU A 387 -19.94 0.69 5.41
N ARG A 388 -20.53 1.73 6.02
CA ARG A 388 -21.72 2.40 5.49
C ARG A 388 -21.48 3.11 4.15
N PHE A 389 -20.23 3.45 3.85
CA PHE A 389 -19.86 4.13 2.62
C PHE A 389 -19.70 3.16 1.43
N ILE A 390 -19.57 1.86 1.70
CA ILE A 390 -19.27 0.84 0.68
C ILE A 390 -20.47 -0.09 0.49
N PHE A 391 -21.07 -0.54 1.60
CA PHE A 391 -22.02 -1.65 1.61
C PHE A 391 -23.48 -1.24 1.85
N LYS A 392 -23.75 0.00 2.27
CA LYS A 392 -25.12 0.48 2.47
C LYS A 392 -25.71 0.91 1.13
N ASN A 393 -26.82 0.29 0.72
CA ASN A 393 -27.54 0.68 -0.49
C ASN A 393 -28.15 2.09 -0.30
N ARG A 394 -27.55 3.13 -0.90
CA ARG A 394 -28.14 4.47 -0.95
C ARG A 394 -28.52 4.82 -2.39
N ASN A 395 -29.79 5.14 -2.62
CA ASN A 395 -30.26 5.88 -3.81
C ASN A 395 -29.94 7.39 -3.71
N GLN A 396 -29.12 7.81 -2.75
CA GLN A 396 -28.77 9.20 -2.48
C GLN A 396 -27.26 9.34 -2.40
N SER A 397 -26.75 10.36 -3.08
CA SER A 397 -25.36 10.80 -3.12
C SER A 397 -24.74 10.85 -1.72
N PRO A 398 -23.44 10.53 -1.59
CA PRO A 398 -22.76 10.52 -0.30
C PRO A 398 -22.86 11.90 0.36
N ASP A 399 -23.22 11.93 1.64
CA ASP A 399 -23.12 13.13 2.49
C ASP A 399 -21.64 13.49 2.60
N SER A 400 -21.14 14.30 1.67
CA SER A 400 -19.85 14.97 1.83
C SER A 400 -20.00 15.95 2.97
N PHE A 401 -19.15 15.85 3.98
CA PHE A 401 -19.01 16.91 4.99
C PHE A 401 -18.51 18.16 4.24
N GLN A 402 -19.41 19.09 3.91
CA GLN A 402 -19.05 20.39 3.37
C GLN A 402 -18.97 21.38 4.52
N GLU A 403 -17.77 21.83 4.90
CA GLU A 403 -17.65 23.11 5.57
C GLU A 403 -18.03 24.21 4.56
N PRO A 404 -19.03 25.07 4.86
CA PRO A 404 -19.47 26.09 3.93
C PRO A 404 -18.38 27.15 3.76
N GLY A 405 -17.83 27.27 2.54
CA GLY A 405 -17.01 28.42 2.12
C GLY A 405 -15.62 28.11 1.58
N ILE A 406 -15.15 26.87 1.60
CA ILE A 406 -13.82 26.49 1.09
C ILE A 406 -13.99 25.56 -0.12
N SER A 407 -13.41 25.92 -1.27
CA SER A 407 -13.34 25.01 -2.42
C SER A 407 -12.49 23.79 -2.05
N GLN A 408 -13.02 22.57 -2.28
CA GLN A 408 -12.31 21.29 -2.01
C GLN A 408 -10.89 21.24 -2.59
N GLU A 409 -10.63 22.00 -3.66
CA GLU A 409 -9.35 22.01 -4.36
C GLU A 409 -8.21 22.65 -3.56
N SER A 410 -8.46 23.53 -2.58
CA SER A 410 -7.43 24.28 -1.84
C SER A 410 -7.34 23.96 -0.34
N ILE A 411 -8.17 23.03 0.17
CA ILE A 411 -8.17 22.60 1.59
C ILE A 411 -6.77 22.13 2.05
N HIS A 412 -5.99 21.56 1.12
CA HIS A 412 -4.68 21.00 1.43
C HIS A 412 -3.66 22.05 1.88
N GLU A 413 -3.72 23.27 1.32
CA GLU A 413 -2.84 24.37 1.72
C GLU A 413 -3.11 24.84 3.14
N CYS A 414 -4.39 24.88 3.52
CA CYS A 414 -4.89 25.32 4.82
C CYS A 414 -4.70 24.29 5.94
N ALA A 415 -4.50 23.02 5.60
CA ALA A 415 -4.63 21.93 6.57
C ALA A 415 -3.38 21.06 6.74
N VAL A 416 -2.53 20.90 5.74
CA VAL A 416 -1.46 19.90 5.81
C VAL A 416 -0.21 20.48 6.46
N LEU A 417 0.12 20.04 7.67
CA LEU A 417 1.44 20.30 8.26
C LEU A 417 2.47 19.37 7.61
N GLU A 418 3.42 19.93 6.89
CA GLU A 418 4.53 19.19 6.28
C GLU A 418 5.56 18.79 7.34
N THR A 419 5.68 17.49 7.60
CA THR A 419 6.82 16.94 8.38
C THR A 419 8.00 16.56 7.48
N ASP A 420 7.77 16.50 6.17
CA ASP A 420 8.74 16.24 5.11
C ASP A 420 8.36 17.09 3.88
N GLN A 421 9.26 17.19 2.89
CA GLN A 421 8.95 17.84 1.61
C GLN A 421 7.86 17.07 0.84
N LEU A 422 6.75 17.74 0.53
CA LEU A 422 5.61 17.17 -0.19
C LEU A 422 5.31 17.96 -1.48
N ASN A 423 4.84 17.26 -2.51
CA ASN A 423 4.25 17.91 -3.69
C ASN A 423 2.74 18.17 -3.50
N GLY A 424 2.09 18.91 -4.41
CA GLY A 424 0.66 19.20 -4.34
C GLY A 424 -0.21 17.94 -4.36
N GLU A 425 0.08 16.94 -5.19
CA GLU A 425 -0.73 15.71 -5.22
C GLU A 425 -0.69 14.95 -3.88
N GLN A 426 0.48 14.89 -3.23
CA GLN A 426 0.63 14.27 -1.91
C GLN A 426 -0.13 15.05 -0.84
N ARG A 427 -0.08 16.39 -0.86
CA ARG A 427 -0.82 17.24 0.08
C ARG A 427 -2.33 17.10 -0.13
N GLN A 428 -2.79 17.04 -1.37
CA GLN A 428 -4.18 16.76 -1.70
C GLN A 428 -4.63 15.38 -1.17
N CYS A 429 -3.82 14.34 -1.35
CA CYS A 429 -4.07 13.02 -0.77
C CYS A 429 -4.17 13.06 0.75
N ILE A 430 -3.24 13.75 1.42
CA ILE A 430 -3.23 13.87 2.88
C ILE A 430 -4.48 14.61 3.36
N ALA A 431 -4.84 15.72 2.72
CA ALA A 431 -6.06 16.45 3.04
C ALA A 431 -7.31 15.57 2.87
N SER A 432 -7.41 14.83 1.76
CA SER A 432 -8.51 13.89 1.55
C SER A 432 -8.58 12.85 2.67
N LEU A 433 -7.45 12.22 3.05
CA LEU A 433 -7.40 11.27 4.15
C LEU A 433 -7.83 11.87 5.50
N LEU A 434 -7.55 13.16 5.72
CA LEU A 434 -7.88 13.85 6.98
C LEU A 434 -9.36 14.24 7.08
N PHE A 435 -10.03 14.56 5.98
CA PHE A 435 -11.36 15.18 5.99
C PHE A 435 -12.46 14.40 5.27
N GLU A 436 -12.13 13.62 4.25
CA GLU A 436 -13.11 12.84 3.51
C GLU A 436 -13.47 11.55 4.26
N ASN A 437 -14.65 11.00 3.95
CA ASN A 437 -15.16 9.77 4.55
C ASN A 437 -14.51 8.52 3.97
N LEU A 438 -14.21 8.56 2.67
CA LEU A 438 -13.59 7.49 1.91
C LEU A 438 -12.57 8.10 0.95
N THR A 439 -11.31 7.69 1.08
CA THR A 439 -10.22 8.14 0.20
C THR A 439 -9.56 6.95 -0.47
N VAL A 440 -9.23 7.09 -1.75
CA VAL A 440 -8.44 6.11 -2.50
C VAL A 440 -7.22 6.80 -3.07
N VAL A 441 -6.04 6.30 -2.72
CA VAL A 441 -4.75 6.80 -3.22
C VAL A 441 -4.11 5.73 -4.10
N THR A 442 -3.91 6.07 -5.37
CA THR A 442 -3.14 5.27 -6.32
C THR A 442 -1.69 5.70 -6.24
N GLY A 443 -0.84 4.83 -5.71
CA GLY A 443 0.57 5.12 -5.59
C GLY A 443 1.42 4.16 -6.41
N PRO A 444 1.87 4.56 -7.60
CA PRO A 444 2.87 3.84 -8.37
C PRO A 444 4.19 3.60 -7.58
N PRO A 445 5.11 2.77 -8.11
CA PRO A 445 6.45 2.58 -7.55
C PRO A 445 7.21 3.91 -7.39
N GLY A 446 7.76 4.16 -6.19
CA GLY A 446 8.63 5.31 -5.95
C GLY A 446 7.93 6.67 -5.80
N THR A 447 6.61 6.72 -5.63
CA THR A 447 5.84 7.97 -5.58
C THR A 447 5.58 8.54 -4.19
N GLY A 448 6.18 7.94 -3.14
CA GLY A 448 6.05 8.43 -1.77
C GLY A 448 4.79 7.98 -1.01
N LYS A 449 4.16 6.86 -1.37
CA LYS A 449 3.01 6.27 -0.62
C LYS A 449 3.21 6.25 0.89
N SER A 450 4.32 5.66 1.36
CA SER A 450 4.59 5.54 2.80
C SER A 450 4.79 6.90 3.47
N GLN A 451 5.26 7.91 2.73
CA GLN A 451 5.37 9.28 3.21
C GLN A 451 3.98 9.92 3.35
N VAL A 452 3.10 9.78 2.36
CA VAL A 452 1.69 10.22 2.45
C VAL A 452 1.02 9.63 3.68
N VAL A 453 1.16 8.32 3.90
CA VAL A 453 0.58 7.63 5.07
C VAL A 453 1.16 8.17 6.39
N ALA A 454 2.48 8.29 6.50
CA ALA A 454 3.13 8.79 7.72
C ALA A 454 2.71 10.24 8.03
N VAL A 455 2.73 11.13 7.05
CA VAL A 455 2.35 12.54 7.24
C VAL A 455 0.86 12.67 7.57
N SER A 456 -0.01 11.88 6.96
CA SER A 456 -1.43 11.80 7.33
C SER A 456 -1.60 11.38 8.79
N MET A 457 -0.87 10.37 9.24
CA MET A 457 -0.92 9.90 10.62
C MET A 457 -0.46 10.98 11.61
N ALA A 458 0.66 11.65 11.32
CA ALA A 458 1.17 12.76 12.12
C ALA A 458 0.15 13.93 12.20
N ASN A 459 -0.45 14.31 11.08
CA ASN A 459 -1.45 15.37 11.01
C ASN A 459 -2.76 15.05 11.75
N ALA A 460 -3.21 13.80 11.72
CA ALA A 460 -4.40 13.39 12.47
C ALA A 460 -4.11 13.28 13.97
N ARG A 461 -2.91 12.86 14.38
CA ARG A 461 -2.47 12.93 15.79
C ARG A 461 -2.42 14.36 16.32
N LEU A 462 -1.92 15.31 15.53
CA LEU A 462 -1.95 16.73 15.84
C LEU A 462 -3.39 17.25 16.09
N ARG A 463 -4.39 16.61 15.48
CA ARG A 463 -5.83 16.91 15.60
C ARG A 463 -6.55 16.06 16.64
N ASN A 464 -5.82 15.33 17.49
CA ASN A 464 -6.39 14.40 18.48
C ASN A 464 -7.27 13.29 17.89
N GLN A 465 -7.07 12.92 16.63
CA GLN A 465 -7.77 11.80 16.00
C GLN A 465 -7.05 10.49 16.29
N ASN A 466 -7.82 9.42 16.52
CA ASN A 466 -7.30 8.07 16.71
C ASN A 466 -7.27 7.34 15.37
N ILE A 467 -6.14 6.70 15.05
CA ILE A 467 -5.88 6.09 13.75
C ILE A 467 -5.37 4.67 13.94
N ILE A 468 -5.88 3.78 13.10
CA ILE A 468 -5.29 2.46 12.87
C ILE A 468 -4.71 2.41 11.45
N PHE A 469 -3.41 2.15 11.37
CA PHE A 469 -2.72 1.88 10.13
C PHE A 469 -2.50 0.38 9.99
N SER A 470 -2.86 -0.16 8.83
CA SER A 470 -2.78 -1.58 8.54
C SER A 470 -2.19 -1.88 7.17
N SER A 471 -1.43 -2.95 7.07
CA SER A 471 -1.00 -3.52 5.79
C SER A 471 -0.84 -5.04 5.90
N ARG A 472 -0.86 -5.74 4.75
CA ARG A 472 -0.60 -7.19 4.68
C ARG A 472 0.88 -7.51 4.93
N ASN A 473 1.80 -6.58 4.64
CA ASN A 473 3.25 -6.81 4.71
C ASN A 473 3.91 -6.04 5.86
N HIS A 474 4.70 -6.72 6.70
CA HIS A 474 5.48 -6.05 7.75
C HIS A 474 6.43 -4.99 7.19
N LYS A 475 7.07 -5.22 6.04
CA LYS A 475 7.98 -4.23 5.42
C LYS A 475 7.28 -2.90 5.09
N ALA A 476 6.06 -2.97 4.57
CA ALA A 476 5.27 -1.78 4.27
C ALA A 476 4.95 -1.00 5.55
N ILE A 477 4.67 -1.72 6.65
CA ILE A 477 4.43 -1.07 7.92
C ILE A 477 5.69 -0.44 8.51
N ASP A 478 6.80 -1.17 8.48
CA ASP A 478 8.08 -0.68 8.98
C ASP A 478 8.51 0.59 8.22
N ALA A 479 8.30 0.64 6.90
CA ALA A 479 8.54 1.84 6.10
C ALA A 479 7.75 3.07 6.58
N VAL A 480 6.53 2.91 7.08
CA VAL A 480 5.75 4.03 7.64
C VAL A 480 6.20 4.35 9.07
N VAL A 481 6.41 3.32 9.90
CA VAL A 481 6.76 3.45 11.31
C VAL A 481 8.11 4.12 11.49
N ASP A 482 9.11 3.79 10.67
CA ASP A 482 10.46 4.36 10.73
C ASP A 482 10.47 5.87 10.40
N ARG A 483 9.43 6.38 9.71
CA ARG A 483 9.24 7.81 9.43
C ARG A 483 8.50 8.56 10.54
N LEU A 484 7.88 7.85 11.47
CA LEU A 484 7.12 8.40 12.59
C LEU A 484 7.94 8.38 13.89
N VAL A 485 9.18 8.82 13.81
CA VAL A 485 10.12 8.88 14.92
C VAL A 485 10.70 10.30 15.01
N LEU A 486 10.71 10.86 16.22
CA LEU A 486 11.31 12.16 16.50
C LEU A 486 12.84 12.08 16.48
N ASP A 487 13.52 13.22 16.33
CA ASP A 487 15.00 13.28 16.26
C ASP A 487 15.69 12.68 17.51
N ASN A 488 15.00 12.64 18.64
CA ASN A 488 15.47 12.03 19.90
C ASN A 488 15.23 10.51 19.97
N GLY A 489 14.73 9.90 18.89
CA GLY A 489 14.41 8.47 18.80
C GLY A 489 13.05 8.06 19.37
N GLN A 490 12.23 8.99 19.88
CA GLN A 490 10.92 8.66 20.42
C GLN A 490 9.90 8.40 19.30
N PRO A 491 9.17 7.26 19.33
CA PRO A 491 8.17 6.94 18.32
C PRO A 491 6.86 7.71 18.55
N LEU A 492 6.24 8.19 17.46
CA LEU A 492 4.90 8.78 17.46
C LEU A 492 3.78 7.75 17.25
N VAL A 493 4.15 6.50 16.94
CA VAL A 493 3.25 5.40 16.60
C VAL A 493 3.50 4.17 17.48
N SER A 494 2.43 3.52 17.91
CA SER A 494 2.46 2.26 18.63
C SER A 494 2.45 1.08 17.67
N ARG A 495 3.57 0.34 17.57
CA ARG A 495 3.68 -0.87 16.75
C ARG A 495 3.06 -2.07 17.46
N ALA A 496 1.94 -2.57 16.97
CA ALA A 496 1.16 -3.61 17.67
C ALA A 496 1.68 -5.04 17.47
N ASN A 497 2.38 -5.27 16.36
CA ASN A 497 3.00 -6.54 16.06
C ASN A 497 4.24 -6.42 15.14
N SER A 498 5.21 -7.29 15.35
CA SER A 498 6.38 -7.45 14.47
C SER A 498 6.79 -8.91 14.37
N LYS A 499 7.24 -9.33 13.17
CA LYS A 499 7.75 -10.68 12.92
C LYS A 499 9.22 -10.85 13.33
N LYS A 500 10.02 -9.79 13.24
CA LYS A 500 11.48 -9.84 13.43
C LYS A 500 11.90 -9.44 14.84
N ASP A 501 11.17 -8.53 15.46
CA ASP A 501 11.52 -7.98 16.76
C ASP A 501 10.34 -8.10 17.74
N PRO A 502 10.37 -9.07 18.66
CA PRO A 502 9.32 -9.25 19.66
C PRO A 502 9.10 -8.05 20.59
N SER A 503 10.09 -7.14 20.72
CA SER A 503 9.96 -5.92 21.53
C SER A 503 8.98 -4.90 20.93
N LEU A 504 8.71 -5.01 19.62
CA LEU A 504 7.74 -4.19 18.88
C LEU A 504 6.32 -4.78 18.89
N ASN A 505 5.97 -5.55 19.94
CA ASN A 505 4.61 -6.07 20.17
C ASN A 505 3.88 -5.23 21.23
N PHE A 506 3.73 -3.94 20.97
CA PHE A 506 3.04 -3.03 21.88
C PHE A 506 1.54 -3.37 21.95
N GLY A 507 0.96 -3.43 23.14
CA GLY A 507 -0.46 -3.77 23.34
C GLY A 507 -1.06 -2.99 24.49
N PHE A 508 -2.35 -3.18 24.76
CA PHE A 508 -3.05 -2.47 25.83
C PHE A 508 -2.41 -2.68 27.21
N GLU A 509 -1.89 -3.87 27.52
CA GLU A 509 -1.17 -4.12 28.77
C GLU A 509 0.06 -3.20 28.91
N GLU A 510 0.89 -3.10 27.87
CA GLU A 510 2.09 -2.26 27.89
C GLU A 510 1.73 -0.76 27.87
N ALA A 511 0.67 -0.38 27.15
CA ALA A 511 0.14 0.98 27.13
C ALA A 511 -0.28 1.43 28.54
N ILE A 512 -1.07 0.61 29.23
CA ILE A 512 -1.50 0.88 30.60
C ILE A 512 -0.28 0.91 31.55
N LYS A 513 0.67 -0.01 31.37
CA LYS A 513 1.91 -0.03 32.16
C LYS A 513 2.71 1.27 32.02
N GLN A 514 2.87 1.78 30.80
CA GLN A 514 3.56 3.06 30.57
C GLN A 514 2.83 4.23 31.22
N LEU A 515 1.50 4.29 31.11
CA LEU A 515 0.70 5.34 31.74
C LEU A 515 0.81 5.34 33.27
N LEU A 516 0.85 4.16 33.89
CA LEU A 516 0.99 4.03 35.34
C LEU A 516 2.39 4.40 35.86
N ILE A 517 3.44 4.30 35.03
CA ILE A 517 4.84 4.53 35.43
C ILE A 517 5.26 5.98 35.17
N MET A 518 4.84 6.56 34.05
CA MET A 518 5.29 7.88 33.62
C MET A 518 4.57 9.00 34.38
N GLU A 519 5.25 10.13 34.55
CA GLU A 519 4.67 11.34 35.12
C GLU A 519 3.81 12.09 34.09
N TYR A 520 2.74 12.70 34.57
CA TYR A 520 1.85 13.53 33.75
C TYR A 520 2.34 14.98 33.76
N ASP A 521 2.60 15.54 32.59
CA ASP A 521 3.10 16.91 32.42
C ASP A 521 1.96 17.86 31.98
N GLU A 522 1.33 18.51 32.95
CA GLU A 522 0.28 19.49 32.69
C GLU A 522 0.82 20.75 31.98
N THR A 523 2.07 21.14 32.26
CA THR A 523 2.68 22.31 31.63
C THR A 523 2.94 22.08 30.13
N ALA A 524 3.31 20.85 29.75
CA ALA A 524 3.43 20.47 28.34
C ALA A 524 2.09 20.57 27.61
N LYS A 525 0.97 20.24 28.26
CA LYS A 525 -0.36 20.35 27.67
C LYS A 525 -0.70 21.81 27.33
N GLU A 526 -0.48 22.75 28.25
CA GLU A 526 -0.73 24.17 28.00
C GLU A 526 0.18 24.74 26.90
N ARG A 527 1.47 24.40 26.94
CA ARG A 527 2.44 24.81 25.91
C ARG A 527 2.05 24.24 24.54
N TRP A 528 1.67 22.98 24.48
CA TRP A 528 1.22 22.33 23.26
C TRP A 528 0.00 23.05 22.67
N GLN A 529 -1.00 23.42 23.49
CA GLN A 529 -2.17 24.16 23.01
C GLN A 529 -1.79 25.51 22.39
N LYS A 530 -0.86 26.26 23.00
CA LYS A 530 -0.37 27.53 22.44
C LYS A 530 0.34 27.33 21.09
N VAL A 531 1.23 26.33 21.02
CA VAL A 531 1.97 26.02 19.78
C VAL A 531 1.02 25.48 18.70
N GLN A 532 0.05 24.64 19.06
CA GLN A 532 -0.97 24.12 18.15
C GLN A 532 -1.81 25.25 17.55
N SER A 533 -2.29 26.20 18.36
CA SER A 533 -3.03 27.36 17.85
C SER A 533 -2.20 28.21 16.89
N ARG A 534 -0.90 28.40 17.17
CA ARG A 534 0.02 29.08 16.24
C ARG A 534 0.17 28.31 14.92
N VAL A 535 0.38 26.99 14.99
CA VAL A 535 0.48 26.13 13.80
C VAL A 535 -0.78 26.21 12.95
N MET A 536 -1.96 26.10 13.56
CA MET A 536 -3.23 26.19 12.82
C MET A 536 -3.41 27.58 12.18
N HIS A 537 -3.02 28.66 12.87
CA HIS A 537 -3.06 30.02 12.31
C HIS A 537 -2.12 30.20 11.11
N LEU A 538 -0.88 29.67 11.20
CA LEU A 538 0.09 29.72 10.10
C LEU A 538 -0.39 28.91 8.90
N LEU A 539 -0.93 27.71 9.12
CA LEU A 539 -1.52 26.89 8.07
C LEU A 539 -2.68 27.61 7.37
N GLN A 540 -3.56 28.25 8.14
CA GLN A 540 -4.65 29.05 7.58
C GLN A 540 -4.11 30.19 6.68
N LYS A 541 -3.12 30.96 7.15
CA LYS A 541 -2.50 32.04 6.35
C LYS A 541 -1.83 31.52 5.08
N ARG A 542 -1.10 30.40 5.17
CA ARG A 542 -0.51 29.75 3.99
C ARG A 542 -1.60 29.37 2.98
N GLY A 543 -2.70 28.83 3.48
CA GLY A 543 -3.92 28.57 2.73
C GLY A 543 -4.50 29.77 2.01
N GLU A 544 -4.63 30.90 2.71
CA GLU A 544 -5.12 32.17 2.14
C GLU A 544 -4.23 32.65 0.99
N TYR A 545 -2.91 32.60 1.15
CA TYR A 545 -1.98 32.95 0.06
C TYR A 545 -2.03 31.95 -1.09
N GLY A 546 -2.13 30.65 -0.80
CA GLY A 546 -2.30 29.61 -1.82
C GLY A 546 -3.55 29.83 -2.68
N MET A 547 -4.68 30.12 -2.04
CA MET A 547 -5.94 30.44 -2.74
C MET A 547 -5.83 31.71 -3.61
N GLN A 548 -5.10 32.74 -3.15
CA GLN A 548 -4.85 33.92 -3.96
C GLN A 548 -3.97 33.60 -5.18
N ALA A 549 -2.92 32.79 -4.99
CA ALA A 549 -2.06 32.36 -6.07
C ALA A 549 -2.81 31.52 -7.12
N ASP A 550 -3.66 30.58 -6.68
CA ASP A 550 -4.53 29.80 -7.56
C ASP A 550 -5.47 30.71 -8.37
N LYS A 551 -6.04 31.74 -7.73
CA LYS A 551 -6.91 32.69 -8.40
C LYS A 551 -6.16 33.51 -9.47
N ILE A 552 -4.95 33.98 -9.16
CA ILE A 552 -4.07 34.67 -10.11
C ILE A 552 -3.78 33.76 -11.31
N GLN A 553 -3.43 32.49 -11.06
CA GLN A 553 -3.18 31.52 -12.12
C GLN A 553 -4.41 31.29 -12.99
N GLN A 554 -5.59 31.09 -12.41
CA GLN A 554 -6.85 30.88 -13.14
C GLN A 554 -7.23 32.08 -14.01
N LEU A 555 -7.08 33.30 -13.49
CA LEU A 555 -7.33 34.52 -14.24
C LEU A 555 -6.30 34.72 -15.36
N GLY A 556 -5.03 34.44 -15.09
CA GLY A 556 -3.96 34.49 -16.08
C GLY A 556 -4.13 33.46 -17.20
N ASP A 557 -4.47 32.21 -16.88
CA ASP A 557 -4.85 31.15 -17.83
C ASP A 557 -5.98 31.60 -18.77
N ARG A 558 -7.02 32.22 -18.18
CA ARG A 558 -8.17 32.72 -18.92
C ARG A 558 -7.77 33.88 -19.82
N LEU A 559 -6.96 34.81 -19.32
CA LEU A 559 -6.45 35.94 -20.09
C LEU A 559 -5.57 35.48 -21.25
N GLY A 560 -4.66 34.53 -21.02
CA GLY A 560 -3.83 33.91 -22.07
C GLY A 560 -4.68 33.22 -23.13
N SER A 561 -5.71 32.47 -22.73
CA SER A 561 -6.66 31.86 -23.66
C SER A 561 -7.37 32.90 -24.54
N ILE A 562 -7.84 34.01 -23.95
CA ILE A 562 -8.46 35.12 -24.69
C ILE A 562 -7.45 35.77 -25.65
N GLY A 563 -6.22 36.01 -25.18
CA GLY A 563 -5.12 36.55 -25.98
C GLY A 563 -4.84 35.72 -27.23
N GLN A 564 -4.80 34.39 -27.09
CA GLN A 564 -4.59 33.48 -28.22
C GLN A 564 -5.70 33.60 -29.28
N TYR A 565 -6.96 33.66 -28.86
CA TYR A 565 -8.07 33.85 -29.79
C TYR A 565 -7.98 35.20 -30.51
N MET A 566 -7.58 36.25 -29.79
CA MET A 566 -7.39 37.58 -30.38
C MET A 566 -6.27 37.59 -31.42
N GLU A 567 -5.14 36.94 -31.15
CA GLU A 567 -4.00 36.84 -32.07
C GLU A 567 -4.37 36.07 -33.35
N ASN A 568 -5.04 34.91 -33.20
CA ASN A 568 -5.54 34.13 -34.33
C ASN A 568 -6.53 34.92 -35.20
N ILE A 569 -7.33 35.81 -34.59
CA ILE A 569 -8.28 36.65 -35.32
C ILE A 569 -7.56 37.79 -36.06
N SER A 570 -6.53 38.37 -35.44
CA SER A 570 -5.79 39.51 -35.96
C SER A 570 -4.64 39.15 -36.91
N GLU A 571 -4.52 37.87 -37.28
CA GLU A 571 -3.44 37.41 -38.16
C GLU A 571 -3.47 38.19 -39.49
N GLY A 572 -2.37 38.87 -39.81
CA GLY A 572 -2.25 39.71 -41.01
C GLY A 572 -2.77 41.14 -40.89
N TRP A 573 -3.21 41.60 -39.72
CA TRP A 573 -3.56 43.01 -39.47
C TRP A 573 -2.32 43.83 -39.09
N SER A 574 -2.31 45.13 -39.41
CA SER A 574 -1.23 46.02 -38.94
C SER A 574 -1.39 46.35 -37.45
N LEU A 575 -0.28 46.72 -36.80
CA LEU A 575 -0.30 47.15 -35.39
C LEU A 575 -1.24 48.34 -35.15
N SER A 576 -1.31 49.28 -36.10
CA SER A 576 -2.22 50.43 -36.01
C SER A 576 -3.70 50.02 -36.03
N MET A 577 -4.08 49.05 -36.87
CA MET A 577 -5.45 48.53 -36.92
C MET A 577 -5.86 47.86 -35.61
N ILE A 578 -4.92 47.16 -34.97
CA ILE A 578 -5.13 46.50 -33.68
C ILE A 578 -5.30 47.53 -32.55
N GLU A 579 -4.46 48.57 -32.54
CA GLU A 579 -4.52 49.65 -31.56
C GLU A 579 -5.83 50.45 -31.63
N GLU A 580 -6.31 50.75 -32.84
CA GLU A 580 -7.61 51.37 -33.07
C GLU A 580 -8.78 50.54 -32.50
N LEU A 581 -8.76 49.22 -32.70
CA LEU A 581 -9.78 48.32 -32.13
C LEU A 581 -9.66 48.19 -30.61
N ASN A 582 -8.45 48.20 -30.05
CA ASN A 582 -8.23 48.16 -28.61
C ASN A 582 -8.82 49.40 -27.92
N ASN A 583 -8.61 50.58 -28.50
CA ASN A 583 -9.11 51.86 -27.99
C ASN A 583 -10.64 52.00 -28.14
N SER A 584 -11.22 51.39 -29.17
CA SER A 584 -12.65 51.50 -29.48
C SER A 584 -13.48 50.28 -29.07
N SER A 585 -12.90 49.31 -28.35
CA SER A 585 -13.53 48.01 -28.05
C SER A 585 -14.88 48.12 -27.34
N ASP A 586 -15.05 49.13 -26.45
CA ASP A 586 -16.27 49.31 -25.66
C ASP A 586 -17.43 49.90 -26.46
N THR A 587 -17.11 50.69 -27.49
CA THR A 587 -18.08 51.40 -28.34
C THR A 587 -18.24 50.77 -29.73
N PHE A 588 -17.51 49.68 -30.02
CA PHE A 588 -17.50 49.02 -31.31
C PHE A 588 -18.91 48.52 -31.73
N PRO A 589 -19.39 48.85 -32.95
CA PRO A 589 -20.78 48.62 -33.38
C PRO A 589 -21.09 47.18 -33.82
N ALA A 590 -20.75 46.17 -32.99
CA ALA A 590 -20.89 44.74 -33.31
C ALA A 590 -22.33 44.33 -33.71
N LYS A 591 -23.35 44.86 -33.04
CA LYS A 591 -24.78 44.58 -33.36
C LYS A 591 -25.19 45.05 -34.76
N ILE A 592 -24.55 46.11 -35.27
CA ILE A 592 -24.83 46.62 -36.62
C ILE A 592 -24.26 45.63 -37.64
N ILE A 593 -23.02 45.19 -37.44
CA ILE A 593 -22.33 44.23 -38.30
C ILE A 593 -23.08 42.89 -38.34
N GLU A 594 -23.53 42.37 -37.18
CA GLU A 594 -24.28 41.11 -37.11
C GLU A 594 -25.63 41.17 -37.86
N ARG A 595 -26.33 42.30 -37.78
CA ARG A 595 -27.56 42.51 -38.54
C ARG A 595 -27.30 42.66 -40.04
N LEU A 596 -26.23 43.34 -40.44
CA LEU A 596 -25.80 43.40 -41.84
C LEU A 596 -25.50 42.00 -42.36
N GLU A 597 -24.77 41.20 -41.58
CA GLU A 597 -24.40 39.83 -41.91
C GLU A 597 -25.62 38.94 -42.16
N ARG A 598 -26.61 38.98 -41.27
CA ARG A 598 -27.89 38.27 -41.47
C ARG A 598 -28.66 38.77 -42.70
N SER A 599 -28.54 40.05 -43.03
CA SER A 599 -29.34 40.71 -44.08
C SER A 599 -28.78 40.54 -45.48
N ILE A 600 -27.45 40.43 -45.63
CA ILE A 600 -26.75 40.41 -46.93
C ILE A 600 -25.66 39.34 -47.05
N GLY A 601 -25.33 38.60 -45.99
CA GLY A 601 -24.24 37.61 -46.01
C GLY A 601 -24.44 36.44 -46.98
N TYR A 602 -25.70 36.10 -47.32
CA TYR A 602 -26.03 35.08 -48.33
C TYR A 602 -25.63 35.49 -49.76
N LEU A 603 -25.45 36.78 -50.03
CA LEU A 603 -25.09 37.29 -51.36
C LEU A 603 -23.71 36.78 -51.81
N ARG A 604 -22.82 36.51 -50.86
CA ARG A 604 -21.48 35.94 -51.10
C ARG A 604 -21.50 34.51 -51.67
N VAL A 605 -22.56 33.75 -51.39
CA VAL A 605 -22.62 32.30 -51.68
C VAL A 605 -23.33 32.01 -53.01
N LYS A 606 -24.17 32.93 -53.50
CA LYS A 606 -24.92 32.74 -54.76
C LYS A 606 -24.02 32.97 -55.98
N LYS A 607 -23.65 31.90 -56.69
CA LYS A 607 -22.90 31.95 -57.96
C LYS A 607 -23.70 32.44 -59.20
N LYS A 608 -25.04 32.50 -59.14
CA LYS A 608 -25.91 33.04 -60.21
C LYS A 608 -27.04 33.89 -59.61
N VAL A 609 -27.22 35.09 -60.14
CA VAL A 609 -28.17 36.11 -59.66
C VAL A 609 -29.44 36.05 -60.51
N SER A 610 -30.62 35.90 -59.89
CA SER A 610 -31.89 36.02 -60.62
C SER A 610 -32.34 37.49 -60.73
N MET A 611 -33.19 37.80 -61.72
CA MET A 611 -33.76 39.16 -61.88
C MET A 611 -34.57 39.60 -60.64
N LEU A 612 -35.17 38.64 -59.93
CA LEU A 612 -35.86 38.84 -58.65
C LEU A 612 -34.89 39.22 -57.50
N ASP A 613 -33.68 38.65 -57.46
CA ASP A 613 -32.67 38.98 -56.45
C ASP A 613 -32.18 40.45 -56.59
N ARG A 614 -32.09 40.97 -57.82
CA ARG A 614 -31.77 42.39 -58.06
C ARG A 614 -32.91 43.33 -57.63
N PHE A 615 -34.17 42.91 -57.83
CA PHE A 615 -35.35 43.70 -57.45
C PHE A 615 -35.51 43.79 -55.92
N TRP A 616 -35.40 42.67 -55.20
CA TRP A 616 -35.45 42.64 -53.73
C TRP A 616 -34.23 43.31 -53.07
N GLY A 617 -33.07 43.28 -53.74
CA GLY A 617 -31.87 44.02 -53.32
C GLY A 617 -32.09 45.53 -53.22
N ASN A 618 -32.76 46.12 -54.21
CA ASN A 618 -33.09 47.56 -54.21
C ASN A 618 -34.04 47.95 -53.06
N PHE A 619 -34.97 47.08 -52.66
CA PHE A 619 -35.89 47.35 -51.55
C PHE A 619 -35.19 47.25 -50.18
N LYS A 620 -34.33 46.25 -49.99
CA LYS A 620 -33.49 46.11 -48.78
C LYS A 620 -32.50 47.27 -48.63
N ASN A 621 -32.05 47.85 -49.73
CA ASN A 621 -31.07 48.94 -49.74
C ASN A 621 -31.53 50.17 -48.95
N ILE A 622 -32.81 50.55 -49.05
CA ILE A 622 -33.38 51.71 -48.34
C ILE A 622 -33.27 51.54 -46.81
N PHE A 623 -33.50 50.33 -46.30
CA PHE A 623 -33.44 50.03 -44.87
C PHE A 623 -32.00 49.91 -44.35
N LEU A 624 -31.11 49.28 -45.13
CA LEU A 624 -29.72 49.04 -44.75
C LEU A 624 -28.87 50.32 -44.78
N HIS A 625 -29.22 51.29 -45.63
CA HIS A 625 -28.45 52.51 -45.84
C HIS A 625 -28.15 53.30 -44.55
N ARG A 626 -29.12 53.42 -43.63
CA ARG A 626 -28.93 54.07 -42.32
C ARG A 626 -27.90 53.36 -41.46
N MET A 627 -27.90 52.03 -41.47
CA MET A 627 -27.02 51.21 -40.65
C MET A 627 -25.58 51.24 -41.15
N THR A 628 -25.40 51.10 -42.45
CA THR A 628 -24.10 51.24 -43.12
C THR A 628 -23.51 52.63 -42.98
N ASN A 629 -24.31 53.70 -43.01
CA ASN A 629 -23.78 55.06 -42.80
C ASN A 629 -23.32 55.26 -41.35
N ARG A 630 -24.04 54.71 -40.36
CA ARG A 630 -23.57 54.71 -38.97
C ARG A 630 -22.27 53.93 -38.80
N LEU A 631 -22.17 52.75 -39.40
CA LEU A 631 -20.96 51.93 -39.37
C LEU A 631 -19.80 52.66 -40.06
N ARG A 632 -20.03 53.28 -41.23
CA ARG A 632 -19.03 54.06 -41.96
C ARG A 632 -18.50 55.23 -41.14
N ASN A 633 -19.40 56.02 -40.55
CA ASN A 633 -19.00 57.15 -39.71
C ASN A 633 -18.18 56.70 -38.49
N PHE A 634 -18.53 55.57 -37.88
CA PHE A 634 -17.74 55.02 -36.77
C PHE A 634 -16.34 54.59 -37.25
N MET A 635 -16.25 53.81 -38.33
CA MET A 635 -14.95 53.34 -38.82
C MET A 635 -14.06 54.51 -39.26
N GLN A 636 -14.60 55.53 -39.94
CA GLN A 636 -13.83 56.71 -40.34
C GLN A 636 -13.28 57.53 -39.16
N ASN A 637 -14.01 57.59 -38.04
CA ASN A 637 -13.61 58.40 -36.89
C ASN A 637 -12.75 57.63 -35.88
N SER A 638 -12.99 56.33 -35.70
CA SER A 638 -12.41 55.54 -34.61
C SER A 638 -11.49 54.42 -35.09
N CYS A 639 -11.55 54.02 -36.36
CA CYS A 639 -10.73 52.95 -36.93
C CYS A 639 -10.31 53.26 -38.39
N PRO A 640 -9.59 54.36 -38.65
CA PRO A 640 -9.27 54.83 -40.00
C PRO A 640 -8.35 53.89 -40.79
N GLY A 641 -7.61 52.98 -40.13
CA GLY A 641 -6.76 52.00 -40.79
C GLY A 641 -7.50 50.86 -41.49
N TRP A 642 -8.83 50.79 -41.37
CA TRP A 642 -9.66 49.72 -41.91
C TRP A 642 -10.27 50.06 -43.28
N SER A 643 -10.59 49.02 -44.06
CA SER A 643 -11.22 49.11 -45.39
C SER A 643 -12.41 50.07 -45.41
N GLU A 644 -12.45 50.98 -46.38
CA GLU A 644 -13.56 51.93 -46.51
C GLU A 644 -14.89 51.21 -46.79
N ILE A 645 -15.94 51.58 -46.07
CA ILE A 645 -17.25 50.95 -46.25
C ILE A 645 -17.93 51.54 -47.50
N PRO A 646 -18.12 50.75 -48.59
CA PRO A 646 -18.55 51.28 -49.87
C PRO A 646 -19.96 51.88 -49.78
N GLN A 647 -20.18 52.94 -50.57
CA GLN A 647 -21.55 53.37 -50.85
C GLN A 647 -22.24 52.35 -51.74
N HIS A 648 -23.53 52.13 -51.49
CA HIS A 648 -24.32 51.13 -52.18
C HIS A 648 -25.68 51.76 -52.52
N LYS A 649 -26.00 51.76 -53.81
CA LYS A 649 -27.28 52.25 -54.37
C LYS A 649 -28.03 51.15 -55.14
N ASP A 650 -27.37 50.01 -55.32
CA ASP A 650 -27.80 48.87 -56.11
C ASP A 650 -27.29 47.54 -55.51
N TYR A 651 -27.63 46.43 -56.16
CA TYR A 651 -27.19 45.08 -55.80
C TYR A 651 -25.65 44.94 -55.78
N ASP A 652 -24.94 45.50 -56.76
CA ASP A 652 -23.48 45.37 -56.86
C ASP A 652 -22.75 46.09 -55.72
N GLY A 653 -23.32 47.19 -55.21
CA GLY A 653 -22.87 47.83 -53.97
C GLY A 653 -23.09 46.96 -52.72
N LEU A 654 -24.25 46.29 -52.62
CA LEU A 654 -24.55 45.36 -51.52
C LEU A 654 -23.67 44.10 -51.56
N PHE A 655 -23.33 43.62 -52.76
CA PHE A 655 -22.40 42.51 -52.97
C PHE A 655 -20.99 42.87 -52.49
N ARG A 656 -20.44 44.01 -52.92
CA ARG A 656 -19.13 44.51 -52.45
C ARG A 656 -19.07 44.71 -50.94
N LEU A 657 -20.14 45.25 -50.35
CA LEU A 657 -20.25 45.35 -48.89
C LEU A 657 -20.24 43.96 -48.22
N SER A 658 -20.91 42.97 -48.82
CA SER A 658 -20.94 41.61 -48.29
C SER A 658 -19.55 40.95 -48.32
N GLU A 659 -18.72 41.22 -49.32
CA GLU A 659 -17.35 40.69 -49.45
C GLU A 659 -16.39 41.18 -48.36
N ILE A 660 -16.51 42.44 -47.93
CA ILE A 660 -15.65 43.00 -46.88
C ILE A 660 -16.18 42.75 -45.45
N LEU A 661 -17.46 42.40 -45.31
CA LEU A 661 -18.13 42.19 -44.03
C LEU A 661 -17.45 41.14 -43.11
N PRO A 662 -16.86 40.04 -43.61
CA PRO A 662 -16.12 39.09 -42.79
C PRO A 662 -14.97 39.73 -41.99
N GLN A 663 -14.27 40.73 -42.54
CA GLN A 663 -13.21 41.45 -41.83
C GLN A 663 -13.77 42.23 -40.63
N PHE A 664 -14.92 42.90 -40.79
CA PHE A 664 -15.58 43.60 -39.69
C PHE A 664 -16.21 42.65 -38.67
N ILE A 665 -16.64 41.45 -39.07
CA ILE A 665 -17.09 40.40 -38.14
C ILE A 665 -15.92 39.91 -37.29
N ALA A 666 -14.76 39.71 -37.90
CA ALA A 666 -13.53 39.38 -37.19
C ALA A 666 -13.15 40.51 -36.21
N ALA A 667 -13.19 41.78 -36.63
CA ALA A 667 -13.00 42.94 -35.75
C ALA A 667 -14.01 42.99 -34.58
N ALA A 668 -15.29 42.71 -34.85
CA ALA A 668 -16.32 42.66 -33.81
C ALA A 668 -16.05 41.57 -32.77
N ARG A 669 -15.58 40.40 -33.21
CA ARG A 669 -15.17 39.31 -32.33
C ARG A 669 -13.93 39.68 -31.51
N TYR A 670 -12.95 40.31 -32.14
CA TYR A 670 -11.76 40.84 -31.47
C TYR A 670 -12.13 41.84 -30.36
N CYS A 671 -12.98 42.84 -30.66
CA CYS A 671 -13.43 43.82 -29.65
C CYS A 671 -14.23 43.17 -28.52
N ALA A 672 -15.04 42.14 -28.80
CA ALA A 672 -15.76 41.40 -27.76
C ALA A 672 -14.80 40.66 -26.81
N LEU A 673 -13.78 40.00 -27.35
CA LEU A 673 -12.72 39.37 -26.57
C LEU A 673 -11.90 40.40 -25.77
N ARG A 674 -11.56 41.55 -26.36
CA ARG A 674 -10.88 42.65 -25.65
C ARG A 674 -11.72 43.16 -24.47
N LYS A 675 -13.04 43.28 -24.65
CA LYS A 675 -13.96 43.69 -23.60
C LYS A 675 -14.06 42.67 -22.46
N GLU A 676 -13.90 41.37 -22.76
CA GLU A 676 -13.79 40.32 -21.75
C GLU A 676 -12.43 40.36 -21.02
N ALA A 677 -11.34 40.67 -21.73
CA ALA A 677 -9.98 40.74 -21.18
C ALA A 677 -9.76 41.90 -20.21
N LYS A 678 -10.28 43.10 -20.51
CA LYS A 678 -10.09 44.33 -19.69
C LYS A 678 -10.35 44.15 -18.17
N PRO A 679 -11.50 43.63 -17.72
CA PRO A 679 -11.76 43.46 -16.29
C PRO A 679 -10.81 42.43 -15.64
N ILE A 680 -10.38 41.40 -16.38
CA ILE A 680 -9.42 40.41 -15.89
C ILE A 680 -8.03 41.05 -15.72
N GLU A 681 -7.60 41.89 -16.67
CA GLU A 681 -6.36 42.65 -16.58
C GLU A 681 -6.36 43.64 -15.40
N GLU A 682 -7.48 44.34 -15.16
CA GLU A 682 -7.64 45.24 -14.01
C GLU A 682 -7.64 44.48 -12.68
N GLU A 683 -8.33 43.34 -12.61
CA GLU A 683 -8.32 42.49 -11.42
C GLU A 683 -6.92 41.97 -11.11
N LEU A 684 -6.19 41.45 -12.11
CA LEU A 684 -4.80 40.99 -11.96
C LEU A 684 -3.85 42.12 -11.55
N LYS A 685 -4.02 43.34 -12.06
CA LYS A 685 -3.19 44.51 -11.68
C LYS A 685 -3.36 44.91 -10.21
N ASN A 686 -4.53 44.66 -9.63
CA ASN A 686 -4.83 44.97 -8.23
C ASN A 686 -4.48 43.82 -7.27
N MET A 687 -4.07 42.67 -7.80
CA MET A 687 -3.63 41.52 -7.00
C MET A 687 -2.14 41.62 -6.65
N PRO A 688 -1.71 41.02 -5.53
CA PRO A 688 -0.28 40.91 -5.20
C PRO A 688 0.47 40.13 -6.27
N ALA A 689 1.77 40.41 -6.41
CA ALA A 689 2.60 39.69 -7.37
C ALA A 689 2.74 38.21 -6.97
N LEU A 690 2.68 37.29 -7.94
CA LEU A 690 2.80 35.84 -7.68
C LEU A 690 4.12 35.48 -6.96
N SER A 691 5.21 36.19 -7.27
CA SER A 691 6.50 36.03 -6.60
C SER A 691 6.46 36.41 -5.12
N GLU A 692 5.67 37.43 -4.74
CA GLU A 692 5.50 37.85 -3.35
C GLU A 692 4.71 36.80 -2.56
N LEU A 693 3.61 36.28 -3.15
CA LEU A 693 2.83 35.19 -2.55
C LEU A 693 3.68 33.93 -2.35
N THR A 694 4.49 33.58 -3.35
CA THR A 694 5.39 32.41 -3.29
C THR A 694 6.39 32.54 -2.16
N GLU A 695 7.02 33.71 -1.99
CA GLU A 695 7.96 33.96 -0.89
C GLU A 695 7.26 33.93 0.48
N ASN A 696 6.03 34.46 0.58
CA ASN A 696 5.23 34.38 1.80
C ASN A 696 4.85 32.94 2.17
N ILE A 697 4.42 32.13 1.20
CA ILE A 697 4.11 30.71 1.39
C ILE A 697 5.35 29.93 1.84
N LYS A 698 6.49 30.19 1.20
CA LYS A 698 7.78 29.60 1.55
C LYS A 698 8.22 29.97 2.96
N SER A 699 8.18 31.25 3.32
CA SER A 699 8.54 31.75 4.65
C SER A 699 7.69 31.11 5.75
N ILE A 700 6.37 31.01 5.55
CA ILE A 700 5.48 30.31 6.48
C ILE A 700 5.84 28.82 6.56
N SER A 701 6.12 28.17 5.43
CA SER A 701 6.48 26.75 5.40
C SER A 701 7.81 26.48 6.14
N GLU A 702 8.81 27.35 6.00
CA GLU A 702 10.05 27.30 6.77
C GLU A 702 9.83 27.54 8.27
N GLU A 703 8.92 28.46 8.63
CA GLU A 703 8.53 28.67 10.04
C GLU A 703 7.85 27.43 10.62
N LEU A 704 6.91 26.82 9.88
CA LEU A 704 6.24 25.59 10.27
C LEU A 704 7.24 24.45 10.48
N GLN A 705 8.19 24.25 9.56
CA GLN A 705 9.23 23.22 9.68
C GLN A 705 10.05 23.36 10.96
N LYS A 706 10.36 24.60 11.38
CA LYS A 706 11.08 24.85 12.65
C LYS A 706 10.24 24.46 13.89
N ILE A 707 8.91 24.52 13.80
CA ILE A 707 8.00 24.25 14.92
C ILE A 707 7.57 22.76 14.98
N VAL A 708 7.62 22.03 13.86
CA VAL A 708 7.15 20.62 13.74
C VAL A 708 7.73 19.70 14.84
N GLN A 709 9.04 19.73 15.05
CA GLN A 709 9.67 18.86 16.05
C GLN A 709 9.22 19.21 17.47
N ASP A 710 9.13 20.50 17.78
CA ASP A 710 8.72 20.98 19.10
C ASP A 710 7.26 20.63 19.41
N ILE A 711 6.34 20.79 18.45
CA ILE A 711 4.93 20.47 18.67
C ILE A 711 4.71 18.99 18.91
N PHE A 712 5.42 18.10 18.20
CA PHE A 712 5.28 16.66 18.43
C PHE A 712 5.99 16.19 19.71
N ARG A 713 7.11 16.79 20.10
CA ARG A 713 7.72 16.56 21.42
C ARG A 713 6.74 16.92 22.55
N LEU A 714 6.12 18.10 22.47
CA LEU A 714 5.10 18.53 23.43
C LEU A 714 3.86 17.61 23.38
N ASP A 715 3.48 17.11 22.21
CA ASP A 715 2.37 16.15 22.06
C ASP A 715 2.66 14.80 22.74
N VAL A 716 3.89 14.31 22.68
CA VAL A 716 4.30 13.10 23.41
C VAL A 716 4.30 13.35 24.92
N SER A 717 4.89 14.46 25.37
CA SER A 717 4.96 14.79 26.81
C SER A 717 3.57 14.96 27.43
N ARG A 718 2.65 15.70 26.79
CA ARG A 718 1.29 15.92 27.33
C ARG A 718 0.42 14.65 27.39
N ARG A 719 0.82 13.60 26.68
CA ARG A 719 0.14 12.29 26.67
C ARG A 719 0.84 11.26 27.55
N SER A 720 1.97 11.63 28.16
CA SER A 720 2.68 10.77 29.11
C SER A 720 1.99 10.78 30.46
N GLY A 721 2.02 9.64 31.14
CA GLY A 721 1.44 9.49 32.47
C GLY A 721 -0.09 9.61 32.55
N LEU A 722 -0.60 9.45 33.76
CA LEU A 722 -2.03 9.60 34.07
C LEU A 722 -2.29 10.92 34.78
N PRO A 723 -3.31 11.69 34.35
CA PRO A 723 -3.73 12.89 35.07
C PRO A 723 -4.26 12.52 36.47
N GLU A 724 -4.35 13.51 37.36
CA GLU A 724 -4.72 13.27 38.77
C GLU A 724 -6.12 12.68 38.96
N ASP A 725 -7.04 13.00 38.05
CA ASP A 725 -8.42 12.54 38.03
C ASP A 725 -8.61 11.14 37.40
N ALA A 726 -7.56 10.53 36.86
CA ALA A 726 -7.65 9.21 36.24
C ALA A 726 -7.76 8.08 37.26
N ASP A 727 -8.57 7.07 36.94
CA ASP A 727 -8.77 5.88 37.75
C ASP A 727 -7.57 4.90 37.66
N ARG A 728 -6.52 5.21 38.43
CA ARG A 728 -5.27 4.43 38.49
C ARG A 728 -5.48 3.01 38.99
N GLU A 729 -6.37 2.83 39.97
CA GLU A 729 -6.63 1.52 40.58
C GLU A 729 -7.24 0.56 39.56
N SER A 730 -8.26 1.03 38.82
CA SER A 730 -8.90 0.20 37.80
C SER A 730 -7.98 -0.11 36.63
N LEU A 731 -7.18 0.86 36.17
CA LEU A 731 -6.20 0.60 35.12
C LEU A 731 -5.15 -0.45 35.57
N ALA A 732 -4.67 -0.38 36.82
CA ALA A 732 -3.75 -1.37 37.37
C ALA A 732 -4.38 -2.78 37.47
N SER A 733 -5.66 -2.86 37.85
CA SER A 733 -6.42 -4.12 37.87
C SER A 733 -6.61 -4.69 36.46
N LEU A 734 -7.05 -3.86 35.49
CA LEU A 734 -7.20 -4.26 34.10
C LEU A 734 -5.88 -4.78 33.51
N LYS A 735 -4.76 -4.09 33.75
CA LYS A 735 -3.42 -4.57 33.36
C LYS A 735 -3.14 -5.98 33.89
N SER A 736 -3.43 -6.20 35.17
CA SER A 736 -3.21 -7.51 35.81
C SER A 736 -4.11 -8.60 35.23
N ALA A 737 -5.36 -8.26 34.91
CA ALA A 737 -6.30 -9.19 34.28
C ALA A 737 -5.94 -9.53 32.82
N LEU A 738 -5.44 -8.55 32.05
CA LEU A 738 -4.94 -8.77 30.68
C LEU A 738 -3.78 -9.79 30.64
N ARG A 739 -2.91 -9.77 31.66
CA ARG A 739 -1.82 -10.75 31.81
C ARG A 739 -2.34 -12.18 32.08
N GLY A 740 -3.49 -12.31 32.73
CA GLY A 740 -4.14 -13.58 33.07
C GLY A 740 -4.92 -14.24 31.93
N LEU A 741 -5.38 -13.46 30.94
CA LEU A 741 -6.15 -13.94 29.77
C LEU A 741 -5.40 -14.97 28.90
N GLY A 742 -4.07 -15.02 28.98
CA GLY A 742 -3.24 -15.99 28.28
C GLY A 742 -3.14 -17.37 28.94
N GLN A 743 -3.70 -17.55 30.15
CA GLN A 743 -3.63 -18.81 30.89
C GLN A 743 -4.86 -19.70 30.63
N PRO A 744 -4.67 -21.02 30.45
CA PRO A 744 -5.74 -21.96 30.06
C PRO A 744 -6.82 -22.22 31.13
N VAL A 745 -6.80 -21.50 32.26
CA VAL A 745 -7.62 -21.75 33.47
C VAL A 745 -8.70 -20.67 33.70
N SER A 746 -8.87 -19.70 32.80
CA SER A 746 -9.88 -18.63 32.96
C SER A 746 -11.28 -19.07 32.51
N ASP A 747 -12.27 -18.91 33.39
CA ASP A 747 -13.70 -19.13 33.10
C ASP A 747 -14.21 -18.14 32.04
N GLU A 748 -15.21 -18.54 31.25
CA GLU A 748 -15.77 -17.74 30.14
C GLU A 748 -16.33 -16.39 30.61
N GLN A 749 -16.93 -16.38 31.82
CA GLN A 749 -17.43 -15.16 32.46
C GLN A 749 -16.32 -14.15 32.75
N ASP A 750 -15.18 -14.61 33.27
CA ASP A 750 -14.03 -13.75 33.54
C ASP A 750 -13.47 -13.16 32.25
N ARG A 751 -13.38 -13.96 31.18
CA ARG A 751 -12.92 -13.47 29.87
C ARG A 751 -13.84 -12.39 29.32
N ASN A 752 -15.15 -12.57 29.42
CA ASN A 752 -16.13 -11.59 28.96
C ASN A 752 -16.06 -10.30 29.78
N ALA A 753 -15.94 -10.40 31.10
CA ALA A 753 -15.83 -9.23 31.97
C ALA A 753 -14.52 -8.45 31.73
N VAL A 754 -13.39 -9.12 31.49
CA VAL A 754 -12.14 -8.44 31.10
C VAL A 754 -12.26 -7.78 29.71
N GLN A 755 -12.94 -8.42 28.75
CA GLN A 755 -13.19 -7.82 27.44
C GLN A 755 -14.08 -6.58 27.53
N MET A 756 -15.13 -6.60 28.37
CA MET A 756 -15.98 -5.44 28.64
C MET A 756 -15.19 -4.31 29.29
N ALA A 757 -14.39 -4.62 30.32
CA ALA A 757 -13.53 -3.63 30.97
C ALA A 757 -12.54 -3.01 29.96
N LEU A 758 -11.89 -3.85 29.14
CA LEU A 758 -11.00 -3.38 28.08
C LEU A 758 -11.74 -2.45 27.12
N ALA A 759 -12.94 -2.81 26.68
CA ALA A 759 -13.73 -1.98 25.78
C ALA A 759 -14.03 -0.60 26.38
N ASN A 760 -14.38 -0.55 27.67
CA ASN A 760 -14.68 0.71 28.38
C ASN A 760 -13.45 1.63 28.49
N TYR A 761 -12.27 1.09 28.77
CA TYR A 761 -11.03 1.88 28.90
C TYR A 761 -10.31 2.12 27.57
N THR A 762 -10.68 1.43 26.48
CA THR A 762 -9.99 1.58 25.18
C THR A 762 -10.00 3.03 24.67
N PRO A 763 -11.13 3.77 24.67
CA PRO A 763 -11.13 5.18 24.25
C PRO A 763 -10.16 6.06 25.04
N PHE A 764 -10.04 5.83 26.35
CA PHE A 764 -9.08 6.52 27.20
C PHE A 764 -7.63 6.19 26.80
N ILE A 765 -7.32 4.91 26.59
CA ILE A 765 -5.97 4.48 26.19
C ILE A 765 -5.60 5.06 24.81
N LEU A 766 -6.53 5.07 23.85
CA LEU A 766 -6.30 5.65 22.52
C LEU A 766 -6.06 7.17 22.59
N LYS A 767 -6.65 7.89 23.55
CA LYS A 767 -6.34 9.31 23.77
C LYS A 767 -4.86 9.55 24.10
N HIS A 768 -4.20 8.61 24.79
CA HIS A 768 -2.77 8.70 25.10
C HIS A 768 -1.89 8.10 23.99
N PHE A 769 -2.36 7.03 23.34
CA PHE A 769 -1.69 6.37 22.22
C PHE A 769 -2.60 6.42 20.98
N PRO A 770 -2.65 7.56 20.25
CA PRO A 770 -3.66 7.78 19.21
C PRO A 770 -3.37 7.05 17.90
N ILE A 771 -2.11 6.73 17.60
CA ILE A 771 -1.73 6.10 16.33
C ILE A 771 -1.21 4.68 16.57
N TRP A 772 -1.80 3.70 15.89
CA TRP A 772 -1.38 2.30 15.95
C TRP A 772 -1.05 1.75 14.57
N ALA A 773 -0.03 0.89 14.50
CA ALA A 773 0.38 0.20 13.28
C ALA A 773 0.39 -1.31 13.48
N VAL A 774 -0.38 -2.04 12.67
CA VAL A 774 -0.63 -3.48 12.84
C VAL A 774 -0.78 -4.17 11.48
N THR A 775 -0.50 -5.47 11.38
CA THR A 775 -0.84 -6.20 10.14
C THR A 775 -2.33 -6.52 10.08
N ASN A 776 -2.94 -6.57 8.89
CA ASN A 776 -4.36 -6.92 8.71
C ASN A 776 -4.76 -8.18 9.50
N LEU A 777 -3.91 -9.21 9.42
CA LEU A 777 -4.16 -10.53 10.05
C LEU A 777 -4.09 -10.52 11.58
N SER A 778 -3.52 -9.48 12.19
CA SER A 778 -3.33 -9.42 13.64
C SER A 778 -4.33 -8.49 14.33
N VAL A 779 -5.11 -7.69 13.59
CA VAL A 779 -6.02 -6.68 14.14
C VAL A 779 -6.96 -7.29 15.19
N GLY A 780 -7.67 -8.36 14.83
CA GLY A 780 -8.65 -8.98 15.74
C GLY A 780 -8.07 -9.58 17.02
N SER A 781 -6.77 -9.93 17.01
CA SER A 781 -6.08 -10.41 18.22
C SER A 781 -5.55 -9.29 19.11
N LYS A 782 -5.48 -8.05 18.60
CA LYS A 782 -4.85 -6.90 19.27
C LYS A 782 -5.86 -5.87 19.73
N PHE A 783 -6.99 -5.76 19.05
CA PHE A 783 -8.01 -4.74 19.31
C PHE A 783 -9.39 -5.35 19.53
N PRO A 784 -10.15 -4.88 20.54
CA PRO A 784 -11.54 -5.30 20.69
C PRO A 784 -12.37 -4.90 19.47
N LEU A 785 -13.41 -5.68 19.17
CA LEU A 785 -14.32 -5.41 18.06
C LEU A 785 -15.39 -4.41 18.50
N ILE A 786 -15.10 -3.12 18.39
CA ILE A 786 -15.98 -2.01 18.78
C ILE A 786 -16.28 -1.16 17.55
N SER A 787 -17.55 -0.85 17.30
CA SER A 787 -17.98 -0.05 16.15
C SER A 787 -17.41 1.38 16.23
N GLY A 788 -16.71 1.82 15.19
CA GLY A 788 -16.20 3.20 15.11
C GLY A 788 -15.18 3.57 16.19
N LEU A 789 -14.39 2.60 16.66
CA LEU A 789 -13.31 2.75 17.64
C LEU A 789 -12.23 3.77 17.23
N PHE A 790 -11.87 3.78 15.95
CA PHE A 790 -10.90 4.69 15.35
C PHE A 790 -11.62 5.73 14.49
N ASP A 791 -11.12 6.96 14.49
CA ASP A 791 -11.65 8.03 13.63
C ASP A 791 -11.27 7.80 12.16
N LEU A 792 -10.12 7.16 11.92
CA LEU A 792 -9.61 6.83 10.59
C LEU A 792 -8.89 5.46 10.59
N ALA A 793 -9.20 4.63 9.60
CA ALA A 793 -8.35 3.49 9.22
C ALA A 793 -7.60 3.81 7.92
N ILE A 794 -6.29 3.56 7.88
CA ILE A 794 -5.50 3.60 6.63
C ILE A 794 -5.04 2.19 6.32
N ILE A 795 -5.40 1.67 5.14
CA ILE A 795 -5.00 0.33 4.68
C ILE A 795 -4.08 0.48 3.48
N ASP A 796 -2.81 0.12 3.63
CA ASP A 796 -1.79 0.17 2.57
C ASP A 796 -1.55 -1.21 1.94
N GLU A 797 -1.05 -1.22 0.70
CA GLU A 797 -0.97 -2.40 -0.17
C GLU A 797 -2.36 -3.06 -0.38
N ALA A 798 -3.40 -2.23 -0.49
CA ALA A 798 -4.78 -2.71 -0.58
C ALA A 798 -5.11 -3.50 -1.84
N SER A 799 -4.35 -3.35 -2.93
CA SER A 799 -4.48 -4.21 -4.12
C SER A 799 -4.17 -5.68 -3.81
N GLN A 800 -3.47 -5.97 -2.71
CA GLN A 800 -3.18 -7.34 -2.27
C GLN A 800 -4.05 -7.80 -1.12
N CYS A 801 -5.00 -6.98 -0.67
CA CYS A 801 -5.90 -7.33 0.42
C CYS A 801 -7.19 -7.90 -0.17
N ASP A 802 -7.64 -9.04 0.34
CA ASP A 802 -8.99 -9.52 0.09
C ASP A 802 -10.00 -8.68 0.90
N ILE A 803 -11.25 -8.63 0.43
CA ILE A 803 -12.33 -7.86 1.07
C ILE A 803 -12.62 -8.35 2.51
N PRO A 804 -12.75 -9.67 2.78
CA PRO A 804 -13.15 -10.15 4.11
C PRO A 804 -12.18 -9.75 5.21
N SER A 805 -10.86 -9.79 4.95
CA SER A 805 -9.83 -9.40 5.92
C SER A 805 -9.91 -7.93 6.35
N ALA A 806 -10.48 -7.06 5.52
CA ALA A 806 -10.63 -5.64 5.80
C ALA A 806 -11.92 -5.30 6.57
N ILE A 807 -12.98 -6.09 6.44
CA ILE A 807 -14.30 -5.82 7.05
C ILE A 807 -14.19 -5.52 8.56
N PRO A 808 -13.46 -6.30 9.38
CA PRO A 808 -13.35 -5.98 10.80
C PRO A 808 -12.52 -4.73 11.11
N ILE A 809 -11.66 -4.28 10.20
CA ILE A 809 -10.94 -3.00 10.29
C ILE A 809 -11.93 -1.86 10.01
N LEU A 810 -12.73 -2.00 8.94
CA LEU A 810 -13.75 -1.02 8.55
C LEU A 810 -14.83 -0.86 9.62
N PHE A 811 -15.21 -1.95 10.28
CA PHE A 811 -16.14 -1.92 11.42
C PHE A 811 -15.58 -1.10 12.58
N ARG A 812 -14.27 -1.22 12.86
CA ARG A 812 -13.60 -0.48 13.91
C ARG A 812 -13.33 0.98 13.56
N ALA A 813 -13.59 1.44 12.34
CA ALA A 813 -13.24 2.79 11.90
C ALA A 813 -14.49 3.58 11.50
N ARG A 814 -14.48 4.90 11.70
CA ARG A 814 -15.55 5.80 11.24
C ARG A 814 -15.38 6.23 9.79
N ARG A 815 -14.13 6.37 9.35
CA ARG A 815 -13.70 6.74 7.99
C ARG A 815 -12.51 5.89 7.57
N VAL A 816 -12.24 5.83 6.27
CA VAL A 816 -11.22 4.94 5.73
C VAL A 816 -10.48 5.54 4.54
N GLY A 817 -9.16 5.38 4.56
CA GLY A 817 -8.28 5.59 3.42
C GLY A 817 -7.68 4.27 2.94
N VAL A 818 -7.75 4.03 1.63
CA VAL A 818 -7.09 2.90 0.99
C VAL A 818 -5.95 3.40 0.11
N VAL A 819 -4.76 2.85 0.31
CA VAL A 819 -3.55 3.14 -0.48
C VAL A 819 -3.11 1.86 -1.17
N GLY A 820 -2.85 1.94 -2.47
CA GLY A 820 -2.45 0.77 -3.24
C GLY A 820 -2.05 1.09 -4.66
N ASP A 821 -1.77 0.04 -5.43
CA ASP A 821 -1.46 0.13 -6.86
C ASP A 821 -2.11 -1.05 -7.59
N PRO A 822 -3.16 -0.82 -8.40
CA PRO A 822 -3.86 -1.88 -9.14
C PRO A 822 -2.99 -2.47 -10.26
N GLN A 823 -1.92 -1.79 -10.67
CA GLN A 823 -0.97 -2.27 -11.68
C GLN A 823 0.17 -3.11 -11.08
N GLN A 824 0.16 -3.35 -9.76
CA GLN A 824 1.07 -4.26 -9.06
C GLN A 824 0.34 -5.57 -8.68
N LEU A 825 0.93 -6.39 -7.82
CA LEU A 825 0.37 -7.69 -7.43
C LEU A 825 -1.04 -7.54 -6.85
N SER A 826 -1.93 -8.45 -7.23
CA SER A 826 -3.27 -8.57 -6.63
C SER A 826 -3.27 -9.59 -5.49
N HIS A 827 -4.38 -9.72 -4.75
CA HIS A 827 -4.53 -10.81 -3.79
C HIS A 827 -4.60 -12.16 -4.51
N VAL A 828 -4.03 -13.19 -3.88
CA VAL A 828 -3.96 -14.54 -4.45
C VAL A 828 -4.96 -15.44 -3.72
N THR A 829 -5.81 -16.14 -4.48
CA THR A 829 -6.78 -17.11 -3.97
C THR A 829 -6.68 -18.44 -4.72
N LYS A 830 -7.10 -19.53 -4.06
CA LYS A 830 -7.29 -20.86 -4.64
C LYS A 830 -8.72 -21.06 -5.15
N ILE A 831 -9.64 -20.16 -4.85
CA ILE A 831 -11.04 -20.25 -5.29
C ILE A 831 -11.14 -19.94 -6.78
N LYS A 832 -11.68 -20.89 -7.55
CA LYS A 832 -11.93 -20.74 -8.99
C LYS A 832 -13.31 -20.11 -9.23
N GLY A 833 -13.49 -19.46 -10.39
CA GLY A 833 -14.74 -18.76 -10.75
C GLY A 833 -16.02 -19.62 -10.70
N SER A 834 -15.94 -20.92 -11.00
CA SER A 834 -17.09 -21.83 -10.90
C SER A 834 -17.52 -22.09 -9.45
N ARG A 835 -16.56 -22.31 -8.55
CA ARG A 835 -16.84 -22.46 -7.10
C ARG A 835 -17.35 -21.15 -6.53
N ASP A 836 -16.79 -20.03 -6.96
CA ASP A 836 -17.23 -18.70 -6.55
C ASP A 836 -18.71 -18.44 -6.93
N ALA A 837 -19.10 -18.75 -8.17
CA ALA A 837 -20.48 -18.61 -8.62
C ALA A 837 -21.46 -19.48 -7.80
N LEU A 838 -21.06 -20.70 -7.41
CA LEU A 838 -21.86 -21.57 -6.56
C LEU A 838 -22.05 -20.97 -5.14
N LEU A 839 -20.96 -20.47 -4.54
CA LEU A 839 -21.01 -19.85 -3.22
C LEU A 839 -21.90 -18.59 -3.24
N ARG A 840 -21.77 -17.75 -4.28
CA ARG A 840 -22.66 -16.58 -4.47
C ARG A 840 -24.13 -17.00 -4.57
N LYS A 841 -24.43 -18.01 -5.39
CA LYS A 841 -25.79 -18.56 -5.54
C LYS A 841 -26.38 -19.06 -4.22
N ARG A 842 -25.57 -19.76 -3.39
CA ARG A 842 -26.00 -20.27 -2.08
C ARG A 842 -26.49 -19.17 -1.15
N HIS A 843 -25.86 -18.00 -1.20
CA HIS A 843 -26.23 -16.84 -0.37
C HIS A 843 -27.23 -15.88 -1.05
N GLY A 844 -27.83 -16.30 -2.17
CA GLY A 844 -28.82 -15.53 -2.91
C GLY A 844 -28.25 -14.30 -3.62
N LEU A 845 -26.95 -14.31 -3.94
CA LEU A 845 -26.23 -13.26 -4.69
C LEU A 845 -26.17 -13.66 -6.17
N THR A 846 -27.28 -13.49 -6.88
CA THR A 846 -27.46 -13.96 -8.27
C THR A 846 -27.75 -12.84 -9.27
N GLN A 847 -27.82 -11.58 -8.83
CA GLN A 847 -28.14 -10.45 -9.71
C GLN A 847 -26.86 -9.78 -10.24
N VAL A 848 -26.74 -9.75 -11.56
CA VAL A 848 -25.46 -9.60 -12.28
C VAL A 848 -24.85 -8.19 -12.24
N ASN A 849 -25.62 -7.12 -12.03
CA ASN A 849 -25.11 -5.77 -12.35
C ASN A 849 -24.36 -5.04 -11.24
N ASN A 850 -24.64 -5.29 -9.95
CA ASN A 850 -23.96 -4.62 -8.83
C ASN A 850 -23.18 -5.57 -7.91
N GLU A 851 -23.36 -6.88 -8.03
CA GLU A 851 -22.79 -7.87 -7.09
C GLU A 851 -21.40 -8.36 -7.51
N GLN A 852 -21.00 -8.18 -8.78
CA GLN A 852 -19.71 -8.66 -9.29
C GLN A 852 -18.51 -7.91 -8.68
N ARG A 853 -18.67 -6.63 -8.30
CA ARG A 853 -17.66 -5.86 -7.56
C ARG A 853 -17.37 -6.39 -6.14
N PHE A 854 -18.17 -7.32 -5.65
CA PHE A 854 -18.00 -7.97 -4.35
C PHE A 854 -17.49 -9.41 -4.50
N SER A 855 -16.98 -9.78 -5.67
CA SER A 855 -16.39 -11.10 -5.89
C SER A 855 -15.11 -11.27 -5.07
N TYR A 856 -15.04 -12.36 -4.33
CA TYR A 856 -13.87 -12.74 -3.55
C TYR A 856 -12.63 -13.01 -4.42
N PRO A 857 -12.67 -13.80 -5.51
CA PRO A 857 -11.48 -14.05 -6.33
C PRO A 857 -11.09 -12.87 -7.22
N ASP A 858 -12.07 -12.12 -7.73
CA ASP A 858 -11.82 -11.21 -8.85
C ASP A 858 -11.64 -9.75 -8.42
N THR A 859 -11.92 -9.40 -7.16
CA THR A 859 -11.88 -8.00 -6.69
C THR A 859 -11.00 -7.82 -5.47
N SER A 860 -9.94 -7.03 -5.61
CA SER A 860 -9.11 -6.62 -4.49
C SER A 860 -9.82 -5.54 -3.65
N LEU A 861 -9.35 -5.30 -2.43
CA LEU A 861 -9.86 -4.21 -1.60
C LEU A 861 -9.70 -2.85 -2.28
N TYR A 862 -8.58 -2.63 -2.98
CA TYR A 862 -8.37 -1.40 -3.75
C TYR A 862 -9.44 -1.22 -4.84
N ASP A 863 -9.71 -2.27 -5.62
CA ASP A 863 -10.67 -2.21 -6.72
C ASP A 863 -12.09 -1.97 -6.21
N LEU A 864 -12.47 -2.60 -5.09
CA LEU A 864 -13.76 -2.36 -4.43
C LEU A 864 -13.97 -0.88 -4.11
N PHE A 865 -12.95 -0.23 -3.53
CA PHE A 865 -13.01 1.17 -3.15
C PHE A 865 -13.00 2.09 -4.38
N ALA A 866 -12.14 1.80 -5.36
CA ALA A 866 -12.05 2.58 -6.60
C ALA A 866 -13.34 2.52 -7.44
N GLN A 867 -14.09 1.41 -7.36
CA GLN A 867 -15.39 1.22 -8.03
C GLN A 867 -16.58 1.74 -7.20
N THR A 868 -16.35 2.34 -6.04
CA THR A 868 -17.43 2.90 -5.21
C THR A 868 -17.90 4.25 -5.77
N ASN A 869 -19.22 4.43 -5.91
CA ASN A 869 -19.80 5.64 -6.49
C ASN A 869 -19.41 6.90 -5.72
N GLY A 870 -19.02 7.96 -6.45
CA GLY A 870 -18.60 9.24 -5.87
C GLY A 870 -17.16 9.28 -5.36
N VAL A 871 -16.41 8.18 -5.54
CA VAL A 871 -14.98 8.11 -5.19
C VAL A 871 -14.15 8.30 -6.45
N ASN A 872 -13.25 9.28 -6.43
CA ASN A 872 -12.26 9.48 -7.49
C ASN A 872 -10.87 9.16 -6.91
N PRO A 873 -10.22 8.06 -7.33
CA PRO A 873 -8.87 7.75 -6.88
C PRO A 873 -7.88 8.87 -7.22
N VAL A 874 -7.12 9.33 -6.22
CA VAL A 874 -6.07 10.33 -6.41
C VAL A 874 -4.76 9.60 -6.73
N MET A 875 -4.21 9.85 -7.91
CA MET A 875 -2.97 9.23 -8.36
C MET A 875 -1.76 10.10 -8.07
N LEU A 876 -0.77 9.53 -7.38
CA LEU A 876 0.54 10.15 -7.20
C LEU A 876 1.33 10.03 -8.51
N LYS A 877 1.64 11.16 -9.15
CA LYS A 877 2.21 11.19 -10.50
C LYS A 877 3.74 11.28 -10.54
N GLU A 878 4.36 11.76 -9.48
CA GLU A 878 5.81 11.97 -9.45
C GLU A 878 6.52 10.76 -8.84
N THR A 879 7.51 10.19 -9.55
CA THR A 879 8.33 9.08 -9.07
C THR A 879 9.79 9.48 -8.88
N TYR A 880 10.37 9.03 -7.78
CA TYR A 880 11.70 9.40 -7.31
C TYR A 880 12.66 8.21 -7.17
N ARG A 881 12.22 7.01 -7.56
CA ARG A 881 12.95 5.76 -7.29
C ARG A 881 13.98 5.42 -8.35
N SER A 882 13.54 5.33 -9.60
CA SER A 882 14.26 4.67 -10.68
C SER A 882 14.78 5.66 -11.70
N THR A 883 15.87 5.32 -12.38
CA THR A 883 16.37 6.07 -13.54
C THR A 883 15.27 6.21 -14.61
N SER A 884 15.39 7.25 -15.45
CA SER A 884 14.39 7.58 -16.48
C SER A 884 13.99 6.37 -17.33
N GLU A 885 14.95 5.63 -17.87
CA GLU A 885 14.68 4.49 -18.76
C GLU A 885 13.84 3.38 -18.09
N ILE A 886 14.15 3.07 -16.82
CA ILE A 886 13.45 2.06 -16.01
C ILE A 886 12.06 2.54 -15.62
N ALA A 887 11.95 3.78 -15.13
CA ALA A 887 10.68 4.36 -14.71
C ALA A 887 9.71 4.49 -15.89
N GLU A 888 10.20 4.91 -17.05
CA GLU A 888 9.39 5.05 -18.25
C GLU A 888 8.83 3.71 -18.75
N TYR A 889 9.46 2.57 -18.40
CA TYR A 889 8.98 1.25 -18.83
C TYR A 889 7.66 0.98 -18.15
N SER A 890 7.64 1.25 -16.86
CA SER A 890 6.45 1.14 -16.04
C SER A 890 5.42 2.18 -16.50
N ASN A 891 5.84 3.43 -16.69
CA ASN A 891 4.99 4.56 -17.07
C ASN A 891 4.16 4.29 -18.35
N GLN A 892 4.82 3.91 -19.44
CA GLN A 892 4.17 3.72 -20.74
C GLN A 892 3.33 2.45 -20.80
N ASN A 893 3.67 1.43 -20.02
CA ASN A 893 3.02 0.11 -20.10
C ASN A 893 1.84 -0.04 -19.15
N PHE A 894 1.87 0.66 -18.02
CA PHE A 894 0.92 0.44 -16.94
C PHE A 894 0.19 1.71 -16.50
N TYR A 895 0.78 2.89 -16.72
CA TYR A 895 0.27 4.16 -16.20
C TYR A 895 -0.08 5.19 -17.28
N GLY A 896 -0.15 4.77 -18.55
CA GLY A 896 -0.60 5.62 -19.66
C GLY A 896 0.27 6.86 -19.92
N GLY A 897 1.54 6.88 -19.48
CA GLY A 897 2.43 8.02 -19.63
C GLY A 897 2.17 9.17 -18.65
N GLN A 898 1.39 8.93 -17.58
CA GLN A 898 1.01 9.94 -16.60
C GLN A 898 2.07 10.19 -15.51
N LEU A 899 3.10 9.35 -15.41
CA LEU A 899 4.17 9.52 -14.41
C LEU A 899 5.22 10.53 -14.86
N ARG A 900 5.76 11.28 -13.90
CA ARG A 900 6.88 12.20 -14.05
C ARG A 900 8.08 11.67 -13.28
N VAL A 901 9.20 11.48 -13.97
CA VAL A 901 10.41 10.93 -13.36
C VAL A 901 11.26 12.08 -12.80
N LEU A 902 11.35 12.16 -11.47
CA LEU A 902 12.09 13.18 -10.73
C LEU A 902 13.30 12.61 -9.98
N THR A 903 13.70 11.38 -10.29
CA THR A 903 14.81 10.69 -9.62
C THR A 903 16.12 11.46 -9.80
N ALA A 904 16.73 11.90 -8.69
CA ALA A 904 18.07 12.47 -8.69
C ALA A 904 19.10 11.36 -8.88
N THR A 905 19.66 11.24 -10.09
CA THR A 905 20.63 10.21 -10.45
C THR A 905 21.90 10.23 -9.59
N GLU A 906 22.26 11.39 -9.05
CA GLU A 906 23.39 11.57 -8.11
C GLU A 906 23.21 10.81 -6.79
N ARG A 907 21.97 10.50 -6.40
CA ARG A 907 21.64 9.77 -5.16
C ARG A 907 21.58 8.25 -5.35
N LEU A 908 21.90 7.76 -6.55
CA LEU A 908 21.86 6.34 -6.89
C LEU A 908 23.26 5.73 -6.80
N ASN A 909 23.37 4.53 -6.22
CA ASN A 909 24.61 3.77 -6.26
C ASN A 909 24.73 3.09 -7.62
N ILE A 910 25.49 3.69 -8.53
CA ILE A 910 25.69 3.17 -9.89
C ILE A 910 26.98 2.33 -9.92
N PRO A 911 26.95 1.09 -10.44
CA PRO A 911 28.17 0.29 -10.59
C PRO A 911 29.21 0.96 -11.49
N ARG A 912 30.49 0.77 -11.18
CA ARG A 912 31.60 1.28 -12.00
C ARG A 912 31.49 0.76 -13.44
N ASN A 913 31.74 1.64 -14.41
CA ASN A 913 31.71 1.34 -15.85
C ASN A 913 30.37 0.86 -16.43
N ILE A 914 29.26 0.95 -15.67
CA ILE A 914 27.92 0.64 -16.16
C ILE A 914 27.12 1.94 -16.20
N LYS A 915 26.53 2.26 -17.36
CA LYS A 915 25.61 3.40 -17.48
C LYS A 915 24.30 3.08 -16.74
N PRO A 916 23.68 4.02 -16.02
CA PRO A 916 22.35 3.80 -15.45
C PRO A 916 21.32 3.51 -16.55
N GLY A 917 20.34 2.64 -16.28
CA GLY A 917 19.31 2.26 -17.26
C GLY A 917 19.03 0.77 -17.36
N ILE A 918 18.47 0.36 -18.51
CA ILE A 918 18.14 -1.04 -18.83
C ILE A 918 19.23 -1.63 -19.73
N HIS A 919 19.84 -2.72 -19.29
CA HIS A 919 20.84 -3.48 -20.04
C HIS A 919 20.27 -4.86 -20.38
N TRP A 920 20.75 -5.43 -21.48
CA TRP A 920 20.33 -6.76 -21.91
C TRP A 920 21.52 -7.60 -22.33
N THR A 921 21.61 -8.83 -21.81
CA THR A 921 22.51 -9.86 -22.32
C THR A 921 21.70 -10.94 -23.03
N GLU A 922 21.94 -11.07 -24.34
CA GLU A 922 21.29 -12.09 -25.17
C GLU A 922 21.77 -13.47 -24.72
N VAL A 923 20.83 -14.31 -24.28
CA VAL A 923 21.09 -15.71 -23.95
C VAL A 923 19.99 -16.56 -24.55
N VAL A 924 20.38 -17.45 -25.47
CA VAL A 924 19.50 -18.51 -25.96
C VAL A 924 19.72 -19.72 -25.05
N SER A 925 18.67 -20.12 -24.34
CA SER A 925 18.69 -21.23 -23.39
C SER A 925 17.60 -22.23 -23.76
N GLU A 926 17.88 -23.52 -23.56
CA GLU A 926 16.85 -24.55 -23.63
C GLU A 926 15.89 -24.39 -22.44
N ILE A 927 14.62 -24.05 -22.71
CA ILE A 927 13.64 -23.85 -21.65
C ILE A 927 13.09 -25.20 -21.18
N LYS A 928 13.51 -25.64 -20.00
CA LYS A 928 13.07 -26.89 -19.39
C LYS A 928 11.80 -26.66 -18.59
N SER A 929 10.79 -27.51 -18.78
CA SER A 929 9.60 -27.48 -17.94
C SER A 929 9.96 -27.81 -16.49
N ALA A 930 9.33 -27.09 -15.55
CA ALA A 930 9.26 -27.41 -14.13
C ALA A 930 7.77 -27.54 -13.71
N GLY A 931 6.96 -28.05 -14.65
CA GLY A 931 5.52 -28.25 -14.63
C GLY A 931 4.72 -27.12 -15.32
N PRO A 932 3.37 -27.16 -15.31
CA PRO A 932 2.51 -26.34 -16.18
C PRO A 932 2.69 -24.83 -16.12
N HIS A 933 3.25 -24.26 -15.05
CA HIS A 933 3.56 -22.82 -14.98
C HIS A 933 5.00 -22.55 -14.50
N GLY A 934 5.90 -23.54 -14.61
CA GLY A 934 7.28 -23.44 -14.15
C GLY A 934 8.26 -23.68 -15.30
N CYS A 935 9.33 -22.90 -15.33
CA CYS A 935 10.41 -23.06 -16.31
C CYS A 935 11.79 -22.94 -15.64
N ILE A 936 12.79 -23.57 -16.25
CA ILE A 936 14.21 -23.44 -15.94
C ILE A 936 14.98 -23.13 -17.23
N ALA A 937 15.91 -22.19 -17.16
CA ALA A 937 16.80 -21.81 -18.24
C ALA A 937 18.26 -21.93 -17.75
N PRO A 938 18.93 -23.09 -17.98
CA PRO A 938 20.26 -23.36 -17.44
C PRO A 938 21.34 -22.38 -17.89
N GLU A 939 21.34 -22.00 -19.17
CA GLU A 939 22.32 -21.07 -19.73
C GLU A 939 22.11 -19.65 -19.17
N GLU A 940 20.86 -19.24 -18.92
CA GLU A 940 20.58 -17.98 -18.21
C GLU A 940 21.11 -18.01 -16.78
N ILE A 941 21.00 -19.14 -16.06
CA ILE A 941 21.53 -19.28 -14.69
C ILE A 941 23.04 -19.03 -14.68
N ALA A 942 23.78 -19.70 -15.56
CA ALA A 942 25.22 -19.55 -15.66
C ALA A 942 25.62 -18.10 -15.97
N CYS A 943 24.91 -17.45 -16.90
CA CYS A 943 25.13 -16.05 -17.27
C CYS A 943 24.87 -15.10 -16.08
N VAL A 944 23.74 -15.25 -15.39
CA VAL A 944 23.40 -14.44 -14.22
C VAL A 944 24.45 -14.58 -13.12
N VAL A 945 24.87 -15.81 -12.82
CA VAL A 945 25.93 -16.08 -11.83
C VAL A 945 27.21 -15.35 -12.20
N ASN A 946 27.62 -15.40 -13.47
CA ASN A 946 28.80 -14.70 -13.95
C ASN A 946 28.66 -13.16 -13.83
N ILE A 947 27.50 -12.59 -14.21
CA ILE A 947 27.23 -11.15 -14.07
C ILE A 947 27.34 -10.71 -12.62
N VAL A 948 26.70 -11.42 -11.69
CA VAL A 948 26.73 -11.07 -10.27
C VAL A 948 28.13 -11.28 -9.69
N LYS A 949 28.86 -12.31 -10.12
CA LYS A 949 30.25 -12.56 -9.71
C LYS A 949 31.18 -11.42 -10.13
N ILE A 950 31.13 -10.97 -11.38
CA ILE A 950 31.90 -9.81 -11.87
C ILE A 950 31.51 -8.55 -11.08
N LEU A 951 30.21 -8.31 -10.90
CA LEU A 951 29.70 -7.14 -10.19
C LEU A 951 30.21 -7.07 -8.74
N LEU A 952 30.18 -8.19 -8.02
CA LEU A 952 30.48 -8.22 -6.58
C LEU A 952 31.96 -8.45 -6.27
N LEU A 953 32.64 -9.32 -7.03
CA LEU A 953 34.02 -9.72 -6.72
C LEU A 953 35.07 -8.92 -7.47
N GLU A 954 34.82 -8.60 -8.75
CA GLU A 954 35.79 -7.87 -9.59
C GLU A 954 35.56 -6.36 -9.47
N ASN A 955 34.32 -5.91 -9.61
CA ASN A 955 33.97 -4.49 -9.55
C ASN A 955 33.76 -3.97 -8.12
N GLN A 956 33.72 -4.87 -7.12
CA GLN A 956 33.57 -4.54 -5.69
C GLN A 956 32.40 -3.57 -5.44
N PHE A 957 31.24 -3.84 -6.02
CA PHE A 957 30.08 -2.98 -5.86
C PHE A 957 29.55 -3.01 -4.41
N GLU A 958 29.44 -1.84 -3.80
CA GLU A 958 29.00 -1.67 -2.39
C GLU A 958 27.50 -1.37 -2.25
N GLY A 959 26.77 -1.22 -3.36
CA GLY A 959 25.33 -1.01 -3.34
C GLY A 959 24.52 -2.29 -3.19
N THR A 960 23.20 -2.16 -3.30
CA THR A 960 22.27 -3.28 -3.09
C THR A 960 21.98 -4.06 -4.38
N VAL A 961 22.00 -5.39 -4.31
CA VAL A 961 21.78 -6.27 -5.48
C VAL A 961 20.59 -7.21 -5.30
N GLY A 962 19.80 -7.40 -6.36
CA GLY A 962 18.72 -8.37 -6.41
C GLY A 962 18.75 -9.19 -7.69
N VAL A 963 18.37 -10.47 -7.60
CA VAL A 963 18.15 -11.35 -8.75
C VAL A 963 16.69 -11.77 -8.77
N VAL A 964 15.98 -11.46 -9.85
CA VAL A 964 14.56 -11.71 -10.01
C VAL A 964 14.27 -12.61 -11.20
N THR A 965 13.30 -13.51 -11.03
CA THR A 965 12.78 -14.36 -12.10
C THR A 965 11.30 -14.67 -11.88
N PRO A 966 10.48 -14.81 -12.93
CA PRO A 966 9.06 -15.13 -12.76
C PRO A 966 8.80 -16.53 -12.20
N PHE A 967 9.75 -17.47 -12.32
CA PHE A 967 9.54 -18.87 -11.98
C PHE A 967 10.26 -19.30 -10.71
N VAL A 968 9.52 -19.92 -9.78
CA VAL A 968 10.05 -20.39 -8.49
C VAL A 968 11.20 -21.39 -8.66
N GLN A 969 11.11 -22.29 -9.64
CA GLN A 969 12.16 -23.29 -9.83
C GLN A 969 13.46 -22.67 -10.38
N GLN A 970 13.35 -21.70 -11.30
CA GLN A 970 14.49 -20.90 -11.75
C GLN A 970 15.12 -20.15 -10.58
N LYS A 971 14.30 -19.52 -9.71
CA LYS A 971 14.77 -18.85 -8.49
C LYS A 971 15.60 -19.78 -7.63
N ILE A 972 15.10 -20.98 -7.31
CA ILE A 972 15.79 -21.93 -6.44
C ILE A 972 17.17 -22.26 -7.02
N ARG A 973 17.25 -22.55 -8.31
CA ARG A 973 18.52 -22.88 -8.97
C ARG A 973 19.48 -21.70 -9.05
N LEU A 974 18.99 -20.49 -9.30
CA LEU A 974 19.78 -19.27 -9.23
C LEU A 974 20.36 -19.07 -7.83
N TYR A 975 19.54 -19.23 -6.79
CA TYR A 975 19.97 -19.08 -5.41
C TYR A 975 21.06 -20.09 -5.04
N ASP A 976 20.87 -21.37 -5.37
CA ASP A 976 21.83 -22.44 -5.09
C ASP A 976 23.17 -22.16 -5.79
N ALA A 977 23.15 -21.78 -7.07
CA ALA A 977 24.36 -21.48 -7.83
C ALA A 977 25.10 -20.23 -7.32
N LEU A 978 24.36 -19.17 -6.98
CA LEU A 978 24.96 -17.95 -6.41
C LEU A 978 25.56 -18.21 -5.02
N CYS A 979 24.95 -19.06 -4.20
CA CYS A 979 25.49 -19.42 -2.88
C CYS A 979 26.80 -20.22 -2.98
N GLN A 980 27.00 -20.98 -4.07
CA GLN A 980 28.23 -21.74 -4.31
C GLN A 980 29.38 -20.83 -4.76
N GLU A 981 29.09 -19.86 -5.64
CA GLU A 981 30.12 -19.02 -6.27
C GLU A 981 30.44 -17.74 -5.49
N ILE A 982 29.50 -17.24 -4.66
CA ILE A 982 29.63 -15.94 -4.00
C ILE A 982 29.78 -16.10 -2.48
N PRO A 983 30.90 -15.65 -1.89
CA PRO A 983 31.13 -15.69 -0.45
C PRO A 983 30.03 -14.99 0.36
N LEU A 984 29.75 -15.50 1.57
CA LEU A 984 28.67 -14.99 2.43
C LEU A 984 28.83 -13.49 2.75
N ASP A 985 30.04 -13.02 3.01
CA ASP A 985 30.30 -11.62 3.38
C ASP A 985 29.86 -10.65 2.28
N HIS A 986 30.18 -10.94 1.02
CA HIS A 986 29.77 -10.11 -0.12
C HIS A 986 28.25 -10.11 -0.30
N ARG A 987 27.59 -11.26 -0.06
CA ARG A 987 26.13 -11.36 -0.11
C ARG A 987 25.46 -10.54 0.99
N MET A 988 26.03 -10.51 2.19
CA MET A 988 25.52 -9.73 3.31
C MET A 988 25.72 -8.23 3.11
N CYS A 989 26.93 -7.80 2.72
CA CYS A 989 27.24 -6.39 2.49
C CYS A 989 26.39 -5.76 1.38
N THR A 990 26.05 -6.53 0.34
CA THR A 990 25.21 -6.05 -0.78
C THR A 990 23.73 -6.37 -0.64
N HIS A 991 23.31 -6.95 0.50
CA HIS A 991 21.93 -7.38 0.74
C HIS A 991 21.35 -8.23 -0.41
N LEU A 992 22.17 -9.13 -0.97
CA LEU A 992 21.82 -9.95 -2.12
C LEU A 992 20.56 -10.77 -1.83
N LEU A 993 19.52 -10.52 -2.61
CA LEU A 993 18.26 -11.28 -2.55
C LEU A 993 18.01 -11.96 -3.89
N VAL A 994 17.61 -13.23 -3.86
CA VAL A 994 17.19 -14.00 -5.05
C VAL A 994 15.77 -14.47 -4.83
N ASP A 995 14.81 -13.91 -5.57
CA ASP A 995 13.40 -14.27 -5.41
C ASP A 995 12.57 -14.07 -6.69
N THR A 996 11.31 -14.48 -6.64
CA THR A 996 10.30 -14.01 -7.59
C THR A 996 9.86 -12.58 -7.26
N ALA A 997 9.10 -11.93 -8.14
CA ALA A 997 8.65 -10.54 -7.91
C ALA A 997 7.93 -10.35 -6.57
N HIS A 998 7.22 -11.36 -6.07
CA HIS A 998 6.57 -11.35 -4.75
C HIS A 998 7.54 -11.13 -3.59
N GLY A 999 8.74 -11.71 -3.65
CA GLY A 999 9.74 -11.58 -2.57
C GLY A 999 10.38 -10.19 -2.48
N PHE A 1000 10.39 -9.46 -3.60
CA PHE A 1000 10.88 -8.08 -3.67
C PHE A 1000 9.80 -7.04 -3.39
N GLN A 1001 8.57 -7.46 -3.09
CA GLN A 1001 7.51 -6.51 -2.85
C GLN A 1001 7.77 -5.69 -1.57
N GLY A 1002 7.56 -4.38 -1.67
CA GLY A 1002 7.96 -3.41 -0.62
C GLY A 1002 9.48 -3.26 -0.45
N ASP A 1003 10.28 -3.86 -1.34
CA ASP A 1003 11.73 -3.79 -1.35
C ASP A 1003 12.22 -3.19 -2.68
N GLU A 1004 13.47 -2.76 -2.75
CA GLU A 1004 14.12 -2.20 -3.95
C GLU A 1004 15.63 -2.42 -3.92
N ARG A 1005 16.28 -2.39 -5.08
CA ARG A 1005 17.73 -2.60 -5.21
C ARG A 1005 18.35 -1.61 -6.18
N ASP A 1006 19.59 -1.22 -5.91
CA ASP A 1006 20.37 -0.39 -6.83
C ASP A 1006 20.56 -1.11 -8.17
N VAL A 1007 20.91 -2.39 -8.11
CA VAL A 1007 21.02 -3.27 -9.28
C VAL A 1007 20.05 -4.44 -9.18
N MET A 1008 19.22 -4.62 -10.19
CA MET A 1008 18.41 -5.83 -10.37
C MET A 1008 18.89 -6.60 -11.59
N VAL A 1009 19.16 -7.90 -11.43
CA VAL A 1009 19.41 -8.83 -12.53
C VAL A 1009 18.15 -9.68 -12.75
N MET A 1010 17.57 -9.62 -13.94
CA MET A 1010 16.33 -10.31 -14.28
C MET A 1010 16.62 -11.49 -15.22
N SER A 1011 16.43 -12.72 -14.74
CA SER A 1011 16.39 -13.92 -15.60
C SER A 1011 14.96 -14.15 -16.06
N LEU A 1012 14.72 -13.95 -17.36
CA LEU A 1012 13.39 -14.09 -17.95
C LEU A 1012 12.94 -15.54 -17.98
N CYS A 1013 13.85 -16.47 -18.30
CA CYS A 1013 13.56 -17.89 -18.47
C CYS A 1013 12.43 -18.11 -19.49
N VAL A 1014 12.55 -17.41 -20.64
CA VAL A 1014 11.57 -17.43 -21.74
C VAL A 1014 12.25 -17.79 -23.05
N GLY A 1015 11.53 -18.49 -23.92
CA GLY A 1015 12.05 -18.93 -25.21
C GLY A 1015 11.01 -19.68 -26.04
N PRO A 1016 11.33 -20.04 -27.28
CA PRO A 1016 10.40 -20.71 -28.19
C PRO A 1016 9.93 -22.07 -27.67
N ASP A 1017 10.77 -22.78 -26.92
CA ASP A 1017 10.51 -24.11 -26.38
C ASP A 1017 9.72 -24.09 -25.06
N MET A 1018 9.25 -22.91 -24.63
CA MET A 1018 8.49 -22.74 -23.41
C MET A 1018 7.14 -23.48 -23.46
N PRO A 1019 6.77 -24.25 -22.41
CA PRO A 1019 5.45 -24.86 -22.29
C PRO A 1019 4.30 -23.84 -22.39
N LEU A 1020 3.19 -24.23 -23.03
CA LEU A 1020 2.03 -23.34 -23.27
C LEU A 1020 1.48 -22.71 -21.99
N GLY A 1021 1.38 -23.48 -20.89
CA GLY A 1021 0.91 -22.97 -19.61
C GLY A 1021 1.87 -21.95 -18.96
N SER A 1022 3.18 -22.09 -19.15
CA SER A 1022 4.18 -21.11 -18.69
C SER A 1022 4.16 -19.85 -19.55
N ARG A 1023 3.93 -20.00 -20.86
CA ARG A 1023 3.74 -18.86 -21.78
C ARG A 1023 2.46 -18.08 -21.45
N GLY A 1024 1.37 -18.80 -21.17
CA GLY A 1024 0.10 -18.23 -20.71
C GLY A 1024 0.25 -17.50 -19.39
N PHE A 1025 0.95 -18.09 -18.41
CA PHE A 1025 1.28 -17.44 -17.15
C PHE A 1025 1.98 -16.09 -17.36
N ILE A 1026 3.11 -16.07 -18.08
CA ILE A 1026 3.86 -14.84 -18.35
C ILE A 1026 2.99 -13.80 -19.07
N ARG A 1027 2.23 -14.22 -20.09
CA ARG A 1027 1.31 -13.33 -20.82
C ARG A 1027 0.28 -12.68 -19.90
N ASN A 1028 -0.28 -13.43 -18.96
CA ASN A 1028 -1.36 -12.98 -18.07
C ASN A 1028 -0.85 -12.29 -16.80
N THR A 1029 0.44 -12.40 -16.46
CA THR A 1029 1.03 -11.77 -15.26
C THR A 1029 1.82 -10.50 -15.58
N ALA A 1030 1.23 -9.56 -16.32
CA ALA A 1030 1.88 -8.29 -16.62
C ALA A 1030 2.25 -7.50 -15.35
N ASN A 1031 1.40 -7.53 -14.32
CA ASN A 1031 1.64 -6.87 -13.03
C ASN A 1031 2.88 -7.43 -12.31
N LEU A 1032 3.17 -8.73 -12.46
CA LEU A 1032 4.38 -9.36 -11.91
C LEU A 1032 5.62 -8.77 -12.57
N MET A 1033 5.58 -8.56 -13.89
CA MET A 1033 6.67 -7.93 -14.65
C MET A 1033 6.82 -6.45 -14.30
N ASN A 1034 5.73 -5.71 -14.12
CA ASN A 1034 5.77 -4.32 -13.63
C ASN A 1034 6.53 -4.25 -12.31
N VAL A 1035 6.15 -5.09 -11.35
CA VAL A 1035 6.78 -5.14 -10.03
C VAL A 1035 8.26 -5.44 -10.15
N ALA A 1036 8.63 -6.48 -10.92
CA ALA A 1036 10.02 -6.92 -11.06
C ALA A 1036 10.92 -5.85 -11.68
N VAL A 1037 10.45 -5.16 -12.73
CA VAL A 1037 11.20 -4.05 -13.36
C VAL A 1037 11.30 -2.85 -12.41
N SER A 1038 10.20 -2.48 -11.77
CA SER A 1038 10.12 -1.30 -10.89
C SER A 1038 10.89 -1.44 -9.56
N ARG A 1039 11.58 -2.57 -9.32
CA ARG A 1039 12.46 -2.77 -8.17
C ARG A 1039 13.85 -2.21 -8.37
N ALA A 1040 14.27 -2.05 -9.63
CA ALA A 1040 15.57 -1.53 -10.00
C ALA A 1040 15.59 -0.01 -9.80
N ARG A 1041 16.58 0.50 -9.06
CA ARG A 1041 16.79 1.94 -8.89
C ARG A 1041 17.74 2.49 -9.95
N ALA A 1042 18.96 1.94 -10.04
CA ALA A 1042 20.00 2.42 -10.94
C ALA A 1042 20.10 1.60 -12.23
N VAL A 1043 20.18 0.28 -12.11
CA VAL A 1043 20.43 -0.64 -13.23
C VAL A 1043 19.46 -1.81 -13.18
N LEU A 1044 18.76 -2.04 -14.29
CA LEU A 1044 18.09 -3.31 -14.57
C LEU A 1044 18.89 -4.06 -15.64
N HIS A 1045 19.44 -5.22 -15.30
CA HIS A 1045 20.15 -6.08 -16.23
C HIS A 1045 19.29 -7.29 -16.57
N VAL A 1046 18.74 -7.34 -17.79
CA VAL A 1046 17.90 -8.44 -18.26
C VAL A 1046 18.76 -9.50 -18.95
N VAL A 1047 18.53 -10.76 -18.62
CA VAL A 1047 19.20 -11.94 -19.20
C VAL A 1047 18.12 -12.83 -19.81
N GLY A 1048 18.25 -13.13 -21.10
CA GLY A 1048 17.33 -14.00 -21.82
C GLY A 1048 17.33 -13.76 -23.33
N ASN A 1049 16.47 -14.48 -24.04
CA ASN A 1049 16.40 -14.50 -25.51
C ASN A 1049 15.64 -13.27 -26.05
N LYS A 1050 16.33 -12.14 -26.24
CA LYS A 1050 15.75 -10.87 -26.75
C LYS A 1050 15.18 -11.03 -28.14
N SER A 1051 15.85 -11.81 -28.98
CA SER A 1051 15.45 -12.04 -30.37
C SER A 1051 14.06 -12.65 -30.44
N TRP A 1052 13.79 -13.65 -29.60
CA TRP A 1052 12.47 -14.26 -29.46
C TRP A 1052 11.47 -13.34 -28.75
N VAL A 1053 11.88 -12.70 -27.65
CA VAL A 1053 11.00 -11.79 -26.89
C VAL A 1053 10.40 -10.71 -27.78
N SER A 1054 11.20 -10.12 -28.67
CA SER A 1054 10.80 -9.04 -29.58
C SER A 1054 9.68 -9.45 -30.57
N GLN A 1055 9.39 -10.74 -30.70
CA GLN A 1055 8.39 -11.30 -31.62
C GLN A 1055 7.42 -12.26 -30.90
N SER A 1056 7.38 -12.22 -29.57
CA SER A 1056 6.70 -13.23 -28.73
C SER A 1056 5.17 -13.11 -28.72
N GLY A 1057 4.62 -11.96 -29.15
CA GLY A 1057 3.22 -11.59 -28.99
C GLY A 1057 2.83 -11.34 -27.53
N ILE A 1058 3.80 -10.96 -26.68
CA ILE A 1058 3.62 -10.63 -25.27
C ILE A 1058 3.96 -9.14 -25.09
N PRO A 1059 2.95 -8.24 -25.07
CA PRO A 1059 3.18 -6.80 -25.24
C PRO A 1059 4.15 -6.18 -24.22
N HIS A 1060 4.09 -6.59 -22.95
CA HIS A 1060 4.95 -6.03 -21.91
C HIS A 1060 6.41 -6.49 -22.04
N LEU A 1061 6.67 -7.73 -22.51
CA LEU A 1061 8.03 -8.19 -22.75
C LEU A 1061 8.62 -7.61 -24.03
N GLU A 1062 7.84 -7.51 -25.10
CA GLU A 1062 8.28 -6.88 -26.36
C GLU A 1062 8.75 -5.44 -26.10
N LYS A 1063 7.97 -4.68 -25.33
CA LYS A 1063 8.33 -3.31 -24.96
C LYS A 1063 9.52 -3.20 -24.00
N LEU A 1064 9.84 -4.26 -23.25
CA LEU A 1064 11.06 -4.33 -22.43
C LEU A 1064 12.31 -4.56 -23.31
N ALA A 1065 12.18 -5.33 -24.38
CA ALA A 1065 13.27 -5.65 -25.30
C ALA A 1065 13.59 -4.50 -26.28
N LEU A 1066 12.65 -3.61 -26.53
CA LEU A 1066 12.88 -2.48 -27.44
C LEU A 1066 13.88 -1.48 -26.81
N PRO A 1067 14.98 -1.14 -27.51
CA PRO A 1067 15.88 -0.09 -27.06
C PRO A 1067 15.11 1.22 -27.02
N ARG A 1068 15.02 1.80 -25.84
CA ARG A 1068 14.39 3.08 -25.67
C ARG A 1068 15.39 4.12 -26.13
N ARG A 1069 15.18 4.59 -27.37
CA ARG A 1069 15.66 5.93 -27.71
C ARG A 1069 15.10 6.86 -26.64
N ASP A 1070 15.88 7.85 -26.23
CA ASP A 1070 15.40 9.00 -25.47
C ASP A 1070 14.33 9.75 -26.28
N ASN A 1071 13.18 9.11 -26.47
CA ASN A 1071 11.91 9.75 -26.66
C ASN A 1071 11.47 10.18 -25.26
N ILE A 1072 12.30 10.98 -24.59
CA ILE A 1072 11.77 12.11 -23.83
C ILE A 1072 10.77 12.71 -24.81
N GLN A 1073 9.50 12.76 -24.42
CA GLN A 1073 8.43 13.27 -25.28
C GLN A 1073 8.92 14.56 -25.97
N LYS A 1074 9.34 14.45 -27.24
CA LYS A 1074 9.13 15.52 -28.19
C LYS A 1074 7.61 15.53 -28.31
N GLY A 1075 6.97 16.32 -27.44
CA GLY A 1075 5.52 16.48 -27.45
C GLY A 1075 5.09 16.66 -28.89
N SER A 1076 4.20 15.78 -29.37
CA SER A 1076 3.70 15.66 -30.75
C SER A 1076 4.74 15.98 -31.84
N GLY A 1077 5.14 15.00 -32.67
CA GLY A 1077 6.12 15.15 -33.77
C GLY A 1077 5.87 16.22 -34.86
N ILE A 1078 5.03 17.23 -34.61
CA ILE A 1078 5.04 18.54 -35.25
C ILE A 1078 6.04 19.40 -34.46
N GLN A 1079 7.24 19.63 -35.01
CA GLN A 1079 8.07 20.74 -34.50
C GLN A 1079 7.23 22.02 -34.59
N SER A 1080 6.93 22.62 -33.44
CA SER A 1080 6.36 23.97 -33.37
C SER A 1080 7.18 24.87 -34.30
N ARG A 1081 6.51 25.80 -35.01
CA ARG A 1081 7.17 26.83 -35.84
C ARG A 1081 8.23 27.62 -35.05
N TRP A 1082 8.15 27.58 -33.72
CA TRP A 1082 8.96 28.37 -32.80
C TRP A 1082 10.16 27.60 -32.21
N HIS A 1083 10.37 26.33 -32.56
CA HIS A 1083 11.50 25.52 -32.06
C HIS A 1083 12.87 26.25 -32.20
N PRO A 1084 13.73 26.26 -31.16
CA PRO A 1084 13.68 25.45 -29.93
C PRO A 1084 12.67 25.94 -28.87
N HIS A 1085 11.99 27.07 -29.08
CA HIS A 1085 10.99 27.63 -28.15
C HIS A 1085 9.60 27.00 -28.37
N GLU A 1086 8.70 27.16 -27.39
CA GLU A 1086 7.30 26.75 -27.54
C GLU A 1086 6.42 27.89 -28.08
N SER A 1087 6.74 29.13 -27.73
CA SER A 1087 6.02 30.34 -28.15
C SER A 1087 6.87 31.37 -28.92
N PRO A 1088 6.28 32.23 -29.79
CA PRO A 1088 6.90 33.43 -30.32
C PRO A 1088 7.35 34.39 -29.22
N TRP A 1089 6.66 34.47 -28.09
CA TRP A 1089 7.01 35.39 -26.99
C TRP A 1089 8.25 34.94 -26.23
N GLU A 1090 8.44 33.63 -26.00
CA GLU A 1090 9.72 33.07 -25.55
C GLU A 1090 10.85 33.45 -26.52
N LYS A 1091 10.60 33.31 -27.83
CA LYS A 1091 11.60 33.66 -28.84
C LYS A 1091 11.92 35.17 -28.85
N VAL A 1092 10.91 36.03 -28.69
CA VAL A 1092 11.09 37.48 -28.58
C VAL A 1092 11.94 37.83 -27.36
N LEU A 1093 11.61 37.29 -26.19
CA LEU A 1093 12.36 37.51 -24.96
C LEU A 1093 13.78 36.95 -25.06
N TYR A 1094 13.94 35.73 -25.59
CA TYR A 1094 15.23 35.10 -25.86
C TYR A 1094 16.16 35.98 -26.71
N ASN A 1095 15.66 36.46 -27.86
CA ASN A 1095 16.44 37.32 -28.75
C ASN A 1095 16.82 38.63 -28.06
N ALA A 1096 15.88 39.25 -27.33
CA ALA A 1096 16.15 40.50 -26.64
C ALA A 1096 17.16 40.35 -25.49
N LEU A 1097 17.16 39.22 -24.78
CA LEU A 1097 18.19 38.89 -23.78
C LEU A 1097 19.56 38.66 -24.44
N LYS A 1098 19.58 37.99 -25.60
CA LYS A 1098 20.80 37.77 -26.38
C LYS A 1098 21.42 39.06 -26.89
N ASP A 1099 20.59 40.01 -27.35
CA ASP A 1099 21.02 41.35 -27.76
C ASP A 1099 21.63 42.16 -26.60
N LYS A 1100 21.30 41.81 -25.35
CA LYS A 1100 21.92 42.38 -24.13
C LYS A 1100 23.16 41.61 -23.66
N GLY A 1101 23.64 40.63 -24.42
CA GLY A 1101 24.86 39.87 -24.13
C GLY A 1101 24.68 38.72 -23.13
N LEU A 1102 23.43 38.26 -22.90
CA LEU A 1102 23.15 37.05 -22.12
C LEU A 1102 23.10 35.82 -23.02
N GLU A 1103 23.41 34.64 -22.46
CA GLU A 1103 23.31 33.34 -23.16
C GLU A 1103 22.25 32.45 -22.50
N PRO A 1104 20.94 32.75 -22.69
CA PRO A 1104 19.88 31.86 -22.19
C PRO A 1104 19.89 30.52 -22.92
N GLU A 1105 19.70 29.43 -22.18
CA GLU A 1105 19.49 28.08 -22.71
C GLU A 1105 17.99 27.78 -22.78
N PRO A 1106 17.38 27.69 -23.97
CA PRO A 1106 15.95 27.42 -24.09
C PRO A 1106 15.63 25.97 -23.74
N GLN A 1107 14.49 25.75 -23.10
CA GLN A 1107 13.95 24.41 -22.86
C GLN A 1107 14.88 23.50 -22.02
N TYR A 1108 15.55 24.11 -21.04
CA TYR A 1108 16.50 23.47 -20.14
C TYR A 1108 15.81 22.42 -19.25
N GLN A 1109 16.37 21.22 -19.17
CA GLN A 1109 15.77 20.14 -18.38
C GLN A 1109 16.38 20.03 -16.98
N ILE A 1110 15.52 20.05 -15.96
CA ILE A 1110 15.93 19.90 -14.56
C ILE A 1110 14.84 19.19 -13.77
N MET A 1111 15.25 18.20 -12.95
CA MET A 1111 14.33 17.44 -12.08
C MET A 1111 13.06 17.03 -12.85
N GLY A 1112 13.19 16.34 -13.98
CA GLY A 1112 12.05 15.90 -14.82
C GLY A 1112 11.12 16.98 -15.34
N ARG A 1113 11.52 18.27 -15.28
CA ARG A 1113 10.80 19.42 -15.81
C ARG A 1113 11.62 20.11 -16.89
N ARG A 1114 10.95 20.94 -17.68
CA ARG A 1114 11.55 21.76 -18.73
C ARG A 1114 11.26 23.22 -18.41
N LEU A 1115 12.32 24.01 -18.28
CA LEU A 1115 12.29 25.46 -18.06
C LEU A 1115 12.20 26.14 -19.41
N ASP A 1116 11.42 27.20 -19.57
CA ASP A 1116 11.31 27.90 -20.85
C ASP A 1116 12.68 28.46 -21.27
N MET A 1117 13.40 29.12 -20.36
CA MET A 1117 14.79 29.55 -20.53
C MET A 1117 15.58 29.49 -19.22
N ALA A 1118 16.81 29.00 -19.27
CA ALA A 1118 17.74 29.00 -18.13
C ALA A 1118 18.92 29.94 -18.37
N LEU A 1119 19.31 30.71 -17.35
CA LEU A 1119 20.60 31.41 -17.31
C LEU A 1119 21.47 30.80 -16.22
N ILE A 1120 22.65 30.28 -16.59
CA ILE A 1120 23.54 29.57 -15.68
C ILE A 1120 24.94 30.19 -15.74
N ARG A 1121 25.49 30.56 -14.57
CA ARG A 1121 26.87 31.06 -14.45
C ARG A 1121 27.67 30.23 -13.44
N ASP A 1122 28.74 29.60 -13.92
CA ASP A 1122 29.74 28.84 -13.13
C ASP A 1122 29.12 27.85 -12.12
N GLY A 1123 27.90 27.36 -12.39
CA GLY A 1123 27.10 26.53 -11.49
C GLY A 1123 26.59 27.20 -10.20
N LYS A 1124 26.97 28.45 -9.92
CA LYS A 1124 26.64 29.17 -8.67
C LYS A 1124 25.36 29.98 -8.74
N LYS A 1125 25.04 30.54 -9.92
CA LYS A 1125 23.85 31.36 -10.12
C LYS A 1125 23.03 30.76 -11.26
N LYS A 1126 21.79 30.40 -10.94
CA LYS A 1126 20.86 29.72 -11.85
C LYS A 1126 19.56 30.51 -11.83
N ILE A 1127 19.14 31.03 -12.97
CA ILE A 1127 17.86 31.72 -13.12
C ILE A 1127 16.99 30.91 -14.08
N ASP A 1128 15.79 30.61 -13.63
CA ASP A 1128 14.69 30.09 -14.44
C ASP A 1128 13.82 31.27 -14.90
N ILE A 1129 13.65 31.42 -16.21
CA ILE A 1129 12.82 32.46 -16.83
C ILE A 1129 11.67 31.78 -17.54
N GLU A 1130 10.47 31.88 -16.99
CA GLU A 1130 9.24 31.30 -17.52
C GLU A 1130 8.40 32.39 -18.22
N VAL A 1131 7.81 32.04 -19.36
CA VAL A 1131 6.94 32.92 -20.15
C VAL A 1131 5.52 32.35 -20.16
N ASP A 1132 4.65 32.98 -19.37
CA ASP A 1132 3.29 32.50 -19.14
C ASP A 1132 2.31 33.10 -20.17
N GLY A 1133 1.64 32.30 -21.02
CA GLY A 1133 0.45 32.79 -21.76
C GLY A 1133 0.16 32.40 -23.21
N GLU A 1134 0.39 31.16 -23.68
CA GLU A 1134 -0.04 30.72 -25.04
C GLU A 1134 -0.94 29.47 -25.11
N GLY A 1135 -1.49 29.08 -23.98
CA GLY A 1135 -2.41 27.95 -23.85
C GLY A 1135 -2.36 27.42 -22.43
N PRO A 1136 -3.16 26.42 -22.05
CA PRO A 1136 -2.94 25.77 -20.76
C PRO A 1136 -1.51 25.23 -20.77
N HIS A 1137 -0.63 25.81 -19.95
CA HIS A 1137 0.67 25.20 -19.69
C HIS A 1137 0.36 23.81 -19.15
N ARG A 1138 0.65 22.82 -19.98
CA ARG A 1138 0.39 21.43 -19.64
C ARG A 1138 1.69 20.84 -19.14
N ASN A 1139 1.60 20.03 -18.10
CA ASN A 1139 2.63 19.08 -17.77
C ASN A 1139 2.89 18.18 -19.01
N PRO A 1140 4.03 17.47 -19.09
CA PRO A 1140 4.32 16.55 -20.20
C PRO A 1140 3.18 15.53 -20.46
N ASP A 1141 2.43 15.18 -19.42
CA ASP A 1141 1.24 14.31 -19.46
C ASP A 1141 -0.04 14.96 -20.02
N GLY A 1142 0.00 16.23 -20.44
CA GLY A 1142 -1.15 16.95 -20.99
C GLY A 1142 -2.13 17.54 -19.96
N THR A 1143 -1.86 17.40 -18.65
CA THR A 1143 -2.66 18.00 -17.56
C THR A 1143 -2.24 19.44 -17.27
N LYS A 1144 -3.17 20.32 -16.85
CA LYS A 1144 -2.81 21.70 -16.46
C LYS A 1144 -1.72 21.72 -15.38
N LYS A 1145 -0.73 22.59 -15.50
CA LYS A 1145 0.23 22.93 -14.45
C LYS A 1145 -0.53 23.61 -13.30
N ARG A 1146 -1.04 22.82 -12.36
CA ARG A 1146 -1.85 23.30 -11.22
C ARG A 1146 -1.00 23.75 -10.01
N ASP A 1147 0.31 23.55 -10.04
CA ASP A 1147 1.17 23.62 -8.85
C ASP A 1147 2.43 24.49 -9.09
N ASP A 1148 2.27 25.57 -9.88
CA ASP A 1148 3.39 26.43 -10.29
C ASP A 1148 4.09 27.10 -9.10
N VAL A 1149 3.36 27.48 -8.06
CA VAL A 1149 3.94 28.02 -6.82
C VAL A 1149 4.89 27.02 -6.16
N TRP A 1150 4.47 25.75 -6.04
CA TRP A 1150 5.26 24.72 -5.36
C TRP A 1150 6.40 24.21 -6.21
N ARG A 1151 6.22 24.21 -7.53
CA ARG A 1151 7.31 24.03 -8.48
C ARG A 1151 8.39 25.09 -8.25
N ASP A 1152 7.99 26.35 -8.13
CA ASP A 1152 8.92 27.46 -7.93
C ASP A 1152 9.65 27.32 -6.58
N ILE A 1153 8.93 26.98 -5.51
CA ILE A 1153 9.53 26.68 -4.20
C ILE A 1153 10.54 25.53 -4.30
N GLN A 1154 10.23 24.47 -5.06
CA GLN A 1154 11.13 23.34 -5.24
C GLN A 1154 12.39 23.73 -6.03
N LEU A 1155 12.25 24.50 -7.12
CA LEU A 1155 13.37 25.00 -7.90
C LEU A 1155 14.26 25.94 -7.07
N GLN A 1156 13.65 26.82 -6.27
CA GLN A 1156 14.35 27.67 -5.32
C GLN A 1156 15.14 26.88 -4.29
N SER A 1157 14.57 25.78 -3.75
CA SER A 1157 15.30 24.89 -2.85
C SER A 1157 16.49 24.20 -3.51
N ALA A 1158 16.47 24.02 -4.84
CA ALA A 1158 17.58 23.51 -5.65
C ALA A 1158 18.57 24.60 -6.10
N GLY A 1159 18.41 25.84 -5.60
CA GLY A 1159 19.29 26.96 -5.86
C GLY A 1159 18.97 27.76 -7.13
N TRP A 1160 17.75 27.64 -7.67
CA TRP A 1160 17.28 28.43 -8.81
C TRP A 1160 16.51 29.68 -8.38
N LEU A 1161 16.75 30.81 -9.01
CA LEU A 1161 15.89 31.99 -8.92
C LEU A 1161 14.84 31.90 -10.02
N VAL A 1162 13.55 31.90 -9.67
CA VAL A 1162 12.47 31.80 -10.67
C VAL A 1162 11.92 33.18 -10.97
N MET A 1163 11.82 33.51 -12.27
CA MET A 1163 11.26 34.75 -12.78
C MET A 1163 10.17 34.44 -13.81
N ARG A 1164 8.93 34.85 -13.53
CA ARG A 1164 7.78 34.62 -14.41
C ARG A 1164 7.33 35.91 -15.08
N PHE A 1165 7.10 35.84 -16.38
CA PHE A 1165 6.59 36.96 -17.17
C PHE A 1165 5.38 36.54 -17.99
N TRP A 1166 4.25 37.21 -17.81
CA TRP A 1166 3.10 36.98 -18.65
C TRP A 1166 3.33 37.51 -20.06
N VAL A 1167 2.79 36.84 -21.08
CA VAL A 1167 2.84 37.25 -22.49
C VAL A 1167 2.40 38.71 -22.67
N TYR A 1168 1.35 39.15 -21.95
CA TYR A 1168 0.91 40.55 -22.05
C TYR A 1168 1.96 41.53 -21.50
N GLN A 1169 2.75 41.15 -20.47
CA GLN A 1169 3.82 41.98 -19.92
C GLN A 1169 4.96 42.11 -20.93
N ILE A 1170 5.32 41.01 -21.59
CA ILE A 1170 6.35 40.99 -22.65
C ILE A 1170 5.87 41.82 -23.84
N ARG A 1171 4.61 41.68 -24.25
CA ARG A 1171 4.00 42.40 -25.38
C ARG A 1171 3.92 43.90 -25.13
N GLU A 1172 3.50 44.31 -23.94
CA GLU A 1172 3.22 45.72 -23.63
C GLU A 1172 4.43 46.46 -23.07
N ASN A 1173 5.37 45.75 -22.43
CA ASN A 1173 6.53 46.36 -21.78
C ASN A 1173 7.75 45.41 -21.69
N LEU A 1174 8.25 44.99 -22.86
CA LEU A 1174 9.44 44.14 -22.97
C LEU A 1174 10.66 44.73 -22.24
N ASP A 1175 10.89 46.04 -22.35
CA ASP A 1175 12.04 46.71 -21.75
C ASP A 1175 12.05 46.63 -20.21
N ASP A 1176 10.88 46.66 -19.56
CA ASP A 1176 10.79 46.45 -18.11
C ASP A 1176 11.09 45.00 -17.71
N CYS A 1177 10.63 44.03 -18.49
CA CYS A 1177 10.94 42.61 -18.27
C CYS A 1177 12.44 42.35 -18.34
N ILE A 1178 13.11 42.88 -19.37
CA ILE A 1178 14.57 42.77 -19.55
C ILE A 1178 15.32 43.46 -18.40
N ARG A 1179 14.90 44.68 -18.01
CA ARG A 1179 15.52 45.38 -16.87
C ARG A 1179 15.45 44.58 -15.58
N LYS A 1180 14.32 43.92 -15.30
CA LYS A 1180 14.16 43.05 -14.13
C LYS A 1180 15.11 41.86 -14.19
N ILE A 1181 15.21 41.17 -15.33
CA ILE A 1181 16.11 40.02 -15.51
C ILE A 1181 17.57 40.44 -15.32
N LEU A 1182 17.99 41.54 -15.97
CA LEU A 1182 19.37 42.05 -15.86
C LEU A 1182 19.72 42.45 -14.43
N LYS A 1183 18.78 43.06 -13.69
CA LYS A 1183 18.99 43.42 -12.29
C LYS A 1183 19.30 42.17 -11.45
N VAL A 1184 18.44 41.15 -11.51
CA VAL A 1184 18.64 39.88 -10.79
C VAL A 1184 19.91 39.17 -11.26
N TRP A 1185 20.21 39.21 -12.56
CA TRP A 1185 21.45 38.61 -13.09
C TRP A 1185 22.72 39.31 -12.60
N SER A 1186 22.66 40.63 -12.36
CA SER A 1186 23.78 41.42 -11.85
C SER A 1186 24.03 41.32 -10.34
N GLU A 1187 22.97 41.11 -9.54
CA GLU A 1187 22.99 40.98 -8.06
C GLU A 1187 23.46 39.61 -7.58
#